data_AF-A0A7W1Q8E9-F1
#
_entry.id   AF-A0A7W1Q8E9-F1
#
_cell.length_a   1.000
_cell.length_b   1.000
_cell.length_c   1.000
_cell.angle_alpha   90.00
_cell.angle_beta   90.00
_cell.angle_gamma   90.00
#
_symmetry.space_group_name_H-M   'P 1'
#
loop_
_entity.id
_entity.type
_entity.pdbx_description
1 polymer ?
#
loop_
_entity_poly.entity_id
_entity_poly.type
_entity_poly.pdbx_seq_one_letter_code
_entity_poly.pdbx_strand_id
1 'polypeptide(L)'
;MKVAYYSPLPPERSGIADYSALLLPALGRLVEIEVVRRGRTRPVAADVALFHVGNDPEAHGWIIDALRRRPGVVVLHDFVLHHLVAGLTIGRKDGHGYLAAMERDAGIPGRLLAHGVLDGRVPPPWETSPAEFPLAGEVLANATGLIVHSHYVEERAREAGYHGPIWHVDHPAWPPVDVEPASVEVRPLFGCFGHLNASKRIPQLIEAFGLVRERHPDAKLLLVGPSSPGFDAERLVTEGVERIGYVQEDRLWSLMAACDACISLRSPTMGETSGSAIRALSLGRPLVVSDLGWFSELPDDVAFKVPVDQNEIASIATALELLVSSEPTQLAMSDAARSYVEREHDLGRVAEKYAAALEDAAGGTKVADAVVADVAQAAAEIGIEPGTPFAAELAGRLDEVGLARNGRPAQEPQPSPGVNLLARVPIWAWLAALVVVSSVFRYGLSRRVVAPWIMVDELIYSELAKSFADTGHFLIRDVHHGAYGAVYPLLIAPAWKLFASVPDAYAAAKTIGSVLMSLTAIPVYFLARRVIAPIPSLLAAILAVAVPSLMYTGTLMTETVFYPLFACVALALILALERPTIQRQLVLLALCLLAFLTRSQAIILIPAVATAPLLLTWLDRRRLRTLTDFKALYGALLAAVVAVLVVQLARGHSPYDILGSYSVTGHATYRPGQVLKWVLYHVSELDLYLGIVPFAALLLLAVIGRSLDRPLRVFLAGAIPLIGWLLLEVGAFASALSPRIQERNLFYVAPLFLIALLAWIERGLPRPPRAAAIAAVLAAALPAVLPYQRLIDASAESDTLALLPLWWLQETVVGLDTIAVVVAAAAVALGILFLTLPARYAFVLPGVVLLWFAFATERIERFDHGFPKASIGALYEGIALPDRDWVDAAVGRNADVAFVFSGKDPTHHPNTLWENEFYNRSIGPVYDLKQPSMGGLPETKVTERSDGVLLANGEPVRHAYVLTGEAVPIAGDIVARDERKGMALRRTDGPVRLGYRVRGLYPNDTWSGKRVTYTRLRCTGGRVTAQLRRDPNLISGPQTVRAEGRSVTFRSNDDASMTVPLRPHDGVCRAVFTVSPTAVPGPADPRVLGVHFLAFLYAAP
;
A
#
# COMPACT_ATOMS: atom_id res chain seq x y z
N MET A 1 35.75 38.20 -32.87
CA MET A 1 34.36 38.10 -32.42
C MET A 1 34.09 39.19 -31.40
N LYS A 2 32.95 39.89 -31.53
CA LYS A 2 32.49 40.94 -30.63
C LYS A 2 31.38 40.42 -29.70
N VAL A 3 31.52 40.64 -28.40
CA VAL A 3 30.61 40.14 -27.35
C VAL A 3 29.99 41.30 -26.58
N ALA A 4 28.67 41.35 -26.49
CA ALA A 4 27.97 42.27 -25.59
C ALA A 4 27.86 41.65 -24.20
N TYR A 5 28.52 42.24 -23.20
CA TYR A 5 28.67 41.68 -21.85
C TYR A 5 27.72 42.35 -20.85
N TYR A 6 26.70 41.62 -20.42
CA TYR A 6 25.68 42.08 -19.48
C TYR A 6 25.94 41.46 -18.10
N SER A 7 26.47 42.25 -17.16
CA SER A 7 26.74 41.82 -15.78
C SER A 7 26.68 43.01 -14.83
N PRO A 8 26.38 42.81 -13.54
CA PRO A 8 26.75 43.77 -12.50
C PRO A 8 28.26 43.97 -12.49
N LEU A 9 28.71 45.16 -12.09
CA LEU A 9 30.14 45.50 -11.93
C LEU A 9 30.33 46.39 -10.68
N PRO A 10 31.53 46.41 -10.07
CA PRO A 10 31.83 47.33 -8.97
C PRO A 10 31.50 48.78 -9.38
N PRO A 11 30.89 49.58 -8.49
CA PRO A 11 30.74 49.40 -7.05
C PRO A 11 29.47 48.64 -6.59
N GLU A 12 28.76 47.94 -7.48
CA GLU A 12 27.63 47.09 -7.07
C GLU A 12 28.12 45.98 -6.12
N ARG A 13 27.49 45.85 -4.95
CA ARG A 13 27.91 44.90 -3.91
C ARG A 13 27.33 43.50 -4.16
N SER A 14 27.84 42.81 -5.16
CA SER A 14 27.45 41.44 -5.53
C SER A 14 28.68 40.58 -5.82
N GLY A 15 28.65 39.30 -5.46
CA GLY A 15 29.74 38.36 -5.79
C GLY A 15 29.95 38.23 -7.31
N ILE A 16 28.89 38.41 -8.11
CA ILE A 16 28.98 38.38 -9.58
C ILE A 16 29.64 39.65 -10.14
N ALA A 17 29.56 40.77 -9.41
CA ALA A 17 30.30 41.98 -9.77
C ALA A 17 31.81 41.76 -9.61
N ASP A 18 32.24 41.14 -8.51
CA ASP A 18 33.64 40.77 -8.29
C ASP A 18 34.10 39.72 -9.31
N TYR A 19 33.28 38.70 -9.57
CA TYR A 19 33.51 37.68 -10.60
C TYR A 19 33.79 38.32 -11.96
N SER A 20 32.93 39.26 -12.38
CA SER A 20 33.06 39.90 -13.67
C SER A 20 34.26 40.84 -13.73
N ALA A 21 34.56 41.54 -12.64
CA ALA A 21 35.78 42.34 -12.53
C ALA A 21 37.05 41.48 -12.66
N LEU A 22 37.02 40.26 -12.13
CA LEU A 22 38.11 39.28 -12.26
C LEU A 22 38.24 38.73 -13.69
N LEU A 23 37.14 38.32 -14.31
CA LEU A 23 37.14 37.66 -15.63
C LEU A 23 37.39 38.62 -16.80
N LEU A 24 36.80 39.83 -16.76
CA LEU A 24 36.80 40.76 -17.90
C LEU A 24 38.20 41.08 -18.46
N PRO A 25 39.23 41.39 -17.65
CA PRO A 25 40.57 41.68 -18.18
C PRO A 25 41.21 40.47 -18.87
N ALA A 26 40.96 39.25 -18.38
CA ALA A 26 41.49 38.04 -18.98
C ALA A 26 40.76 37.71 -20.30
N LEU A 27 39.43 37.76 -20.28
CA LEU A 27 38.60 37.48 -21.46
C LEU A 27 38.76 38.54 -22.56
N GLY A 28 38.94 39.82 -22.20
CA GLY A 28 39.14 40.92 -23.14
C GLY A 28 40.45 40.87 -23.93
N ARG A 29 41.41 40.00 -23.52
CA ARG A 29 42.61 39.69 -24.31
C ARG A 29 42.33 38.70 -25.44
N LEU A 30 41.24 37.94 -25.36
CA LEU A 30 40.89 36.87 -26.29
C LEU A 30 39.77 37.27 -27.25
N VAL A 31 38.80 38.07 -26.80
CA VAL A 31 37.65 38.52 -27.59
C VAL A 31 37.39 40.02 -27.43
N GLU A 32 36.74 40.63 -28.42
CA GLU A 32 36.35 42.05 -28.33
C GLU A 32 35.10 42.17 -27.44
N ILE A 33 35.20 42.85 -26.30
CA ILE A 33 34.10 42.97 -25.33
C ILE A 33 33.52 44.39 -25.33
N GLU A 34 32.21 44.51 -25.55
CA GLU A 34 31.43 45.70 -25.24
C GLU A 34 30.67 45.49 -23.92
N VAL A 35 31.20 46.05 -22.83
CA VAL A 35 30.53 46.04 -21.52
C VAL A 35 29.27 46.91 -21.58
N VAL A 36 28.13 46.31 -21.29
CA VAL A 36 26.83 47.01 -21.38
C VAL A 36 26.56 47.77 -20.08
N ARG A 37 26.36 49.09 -20.21
CA ARG A 37 26.05 49.97 -19.08
C ARG A 37 24.78 49.52 -18.33
N ARG A 38 24.85 49.46 -17.00
CA ARG A 38 23.72 49.16 -16.10
C ARG A 38 22.44 49.88 -16.52
N GLY A 39 21.34 49.12 -16.63
CA GLY A 39 20.02 49.63 -17.02
C GLY A 39 19.78 49.74 -18.53
N ARG A 40 20.79 49.55 -19.39
CA ARG A 40 20.61 49.53 -20.85
C ARG A 40 20.01 48.19 -21.30
N THR A 41 18.72 48.18 -21.61
CA THR A 41 17.99 46.98 -22.06
C THR A 41 17.81 46.89 -23.58
N ARG A 42 18.17 47.92 -24.34
CA ARG A 42 18.13 47.85 -25.82
C ARG A 42 19.28 46.97 -26.32
N PRO A 43 19.03 46.09 -27.31
CA PRO A 43 20.08 45.24 -27.89
C PRO A 43 21.29 46.05 -28.37
N VAL A 44 22.47 45.52 -28.09
CA VAL A 44 23.76 46.06 -28.54
C VAL A 44 24.23 45.26 -29.76
N ALA A 45 24.84 45.92 -30.75
CA ALA A 45 25.38 45.25 -31.93
C ALA A 45 26.67 44.49 -31.56
N ALA A 46 26.58 43.16 -31.57
CA ALA A 46 27.62 42.20 -31.23
C ALA A 46 27.25 40.84 -31.84
N ASP A 47 28.24 39.97 -32.04
CA ASP A 47 28.07 38.61 -32.57
C ASP A 47 27.32 37.74 -31.54
N VAL A 48 27.71 37.81 -30.27
CA VAL A 48 27.08 37.10 -29.14
C VAL A 48 26.72 38.09 -28.03
N ALA A 49 25.58 37.87 -27.38
CA ALA A 49 25.22 38.56 -26.13
C ALA A 49 25.39 37.59 -24.96
N LEU A 50 26.20 37.96 -23.98
CA LEU A 50 26.50 37.17 -22.78
C LEU A 50 25.85 37.81 -21.56
N PHE A 51 25.00 37.06 -20.85
CA PHE A 51 24.21 37.54 -19.72
C PHE A 51 24.59 36.80 -18.43
N HIS A 52 25.05 37.53 -17.41
CA HIS A 52 25.36 36.97 -16.09
C HIS A 52 24.13 37.09 -15.18
N VAL A 53 23.57 35.95 -14.79
CA VAL A 53 22.33 35.88 -14.03
C VAL A 53 22.54 35.17 -12.70
N GLY A 54 22.16 35.85 -11.61
CA GLY A 54 22.08 35.30 -10.26
C GLY A 54 20.78 35.69 -9.57
N ASN A 55 20.55 35.18 -8.35
CA ASN A 55 19.28 35.25 -7.64
C ASN A 55 19.04 36.58 -6.86
N ASP A 56 19.43 37.72 -7.45
CA ASP A 56 19.24 39.05 -6.85
C ASP A 56 18.53 40.01 -7.82
N PRO A 57 17.32 40.51 -7.49
CA PRO A 57 16.54 41.36 -8.38
C PRO A 57 17.11 42.76 -8.58
N GLU A 58 17.86 43.32 -7.63
CA GLU A 58 18.44 44.66 -7.73
C GLU A 58 19.64 44.70 -8.68
N ALA A 59 20.45 43.64 -8.66
CA ALA A 59 21.63 43.49 -9.52
C ALA A 59 21.27 42.94 -10.90
N HIS A 60 20.38 41.93 -10.99
CA HIS A 60 20.14 41.19 -12.23
C HIS A 60 18.82 41.54 -12.93
N GLY A 61 17.92 42.30 -12.31
CA GLY A 61 16.60 42.54 -12.90
C GLY A 61 16.63 43.21 -14.28
N TRP A 62 17.53 44.17 -14.48
CA TRP A 62 17.71 44.84 -15.79
C TRP A 62 18.36 43.92 -16.84
N ILE A 63 19.12 42.90 -16.40
CA ILE A 63 19.75 41.90 -17.26
C ILE A 63 18.68 40.96 -17.81
N ILE A 64 17.73 40.52 -16.96
CA ILE A 64 16.58 39.74 -17.40
C ILE A 64 15.71 40.53 -18.37
N ASP A 65 15.46 41.81 -18.11
CA ASP A 65 14.71 42.68 -19.03
C ASP A 65 15.43 42.85 -20.39
N ALA A 66 16.76 42.79 -20.42
CA ALA A 66 17.54 42.79 -21.66
C ALA A 66 17.50 41.42 -22.38
N LEU A 67 17.63 40.31 -21.64
CA LEU A 67 17.57 38.94 -22.13
C LEU A 67 16.23 38.65 -22.83
N ARG A 68 15.10 39.11 -22.24
CA ARG A 68 13.76 39.03 -22.85
C ARG A 68 13.65 39.73 -24.21
N ARG A 69 14.52 40.70 -24.50
CA ARG A 69 14.50 41.49 -25.76
C ARG A 69 15.44 40.92 -26.82
N ARG A 70 16.53 40.29 -26.40
CA ARG A 70 17.46 39.57 -27.28
C ARG A 70 17.96 38.32 -26.54
N PRO A 71 17.48 37.13 -26.92
CA PRO A 71 18.06 35.86 -26.48
C PRO A 71 19.58 35.84 -26.69
N GLY A 72 20.29 35.20 -25.77
CA GLY A 72 21.76 35.05 -25.85
C GLY A 72 22.29 34.00 -24.89
N VAL A 73 23.61 33.91 -24.80
CA VAL A 73 24.29 32.97 -23.90
C VAL A 73 24.15 33.46 -22.46
N VAL A 74 23.72 32.59 -21.55
CA VAL A 74 23.54 32.94 -20.14
C VAL A 74 24.59 32.23 -19.30
N VAL A 75 25.33 32.98 -18.50
CA VAL A 75 26.10 32.44 -17.37
C VAL A 75 25.15 32.34 -16.18
N LEU A 76 24.80 31.11 -15.82
CA LEU A 76 23.84 30.83 -14.75
C LEU A 76 24.59 30.61 -13.44
N HIS A 77 24.69 31.66 -12.63
CA HIS A 77 25.41 31.64 -11.34
C HIS A 77 24.61 30.98 -10.22
N ASP A 78 23.29 31.08 -10.29
CA ASP A 78 22.34 30.41 -9.39
C ASP A 78 21.28 29.70 -10.24
N PHE A 79 20.91 28.48 -9.89
CA PHE A 79 19.82 27.76 -10.56
C PHE A 79 18.45 28.13 -9.97
N VAL A 80 18.37 28.31 -8.66
CA VAL A 80 17.15 28.73 -7.95
C VAL A 80 17.08 30.26 -8.01
N LEU A 81 16.18 30.77 -8.85
CA LEU A 81 15.97 32.18 -9.18
C LEU A 81 14.67 32.74 -8.59
N HIS A 82 14.10 32.09 -7.57
CA HIS A 82 12.81 32.48 -7.00
C HIS A 82 12.83 33.92 -6.45
N HIS A 83 13.90 34.33 -5.76
CA HIS A 83 14.01 35.66 -5.19
C HIS A 83 14.11 36.74 -6.28
N LEU A 84 14.87 36.46 -7.36
CA LEU A 84 14.91 37.28 -8.58
C LEU A 84 13.50 37.42 -9.19
N VAL A 85 12.80 36.31 -9.42
CA VAL A 85 11.47 36.31 -10.04
C VAL A 85 10.43 37.01 -9.15
N ALA A 86 10.46 36.80 -7.84
CA ALA A 86 9.60 37.49 -6.88
C ALA A 86 9.84 39.02 -6.92
N GLY A 87 11.09 39.46 -6.97
CA GLY A 87 11.42 40.88 -7.13
C GLY A 87 10.98 41.47 -8.47
N LEU A 88 11.11 40.70 -9.57
CA LEU A 88 10.69 41.10 -10.92
C LEU A 88 9.17 41.11 -11.12
N THR A 89 8.41 40.45 -10.26
CA THR A 89 6.96 40.32 -10.35
C THR A 89 6.27 41.02 -9.18
N ILE A 90 6.23 40.39 -8.01
CA ILE A 90 5.64 40.93 -6.78
C ILE A 90 6.25 42.29 -6.42
N GLY A 91 7.58 42.42 -6.46
CA GLY A 91 8.28 43.69 -6.19
C GLY A 91 7.90 44.81 -7.15
N ARG A 92 7.50 44.47 -8.39
CA ARG A 92 6.98 45.40 -9.41
C ARG A 92 5.46 45.50 -9.44
N LYS A 93 4.76 44.94 -8.43
CA LYS A 93 3.28 44.87 -8.32
C LYS A 93 2.60 44.07 -9.43
N ASP A 94 3.30 43.10 -10.02
CA ASP A 94 2.79 42.17 -11.01
C ASP A 94 2.50 40.79 -10.40
N GLY A 95 1.39 40.69 -9.66
CA GLY A 95 0.95 39.42 -9.07
C GLY A 95 0.58 38.37 -10.13
N HIS A 96 0.07 38.80 -11.30
CA HIS A 96 -0.24 37.88 -12.39
C HIS A 96 1.02 37.25 -12.99
N GLY A 97 2.09 38.02 -13.14
CA GLY A 97 3.41 37.52 -13.54
C GLY A 97 3.93 36.47 -12.57
N TYR A 98 3.78 36.68 -11.25
CA TYR A 98 4.19 35.69 -10.26
C TYR A 98 3.37 34.39 -10.33
N LEU A 99 2.03 34.50 -10.46
CA LEU A 99 1.15 33.35 -10.67
C LEU A 99 1.53 32.55 -11.93
N ALA A 100 1.85 33.25 -13.03
CA ALA A 100 2.23 32.64 -14.29
C ALA A 100 3.59 31.94 -14.21
N ALA A 101 4.58 32.55 -13.54
CA ALA A 101 5.90 31.94 -13.34
C ALA A 101 5.78 30.65 -12.51
N MET A 102 5.00 30.68 -11.42
CA MET A 102 4.75 29.52 -10.56
C MET A 102 3.93 28.43 -11.25
N GLU A 103 2.97 28.80 -12.11
CA GLU A 103 2.22 27.84 -12.92
C GLU A 103 3.09 27.16 -13.98
N ARG A 104 3.99 27.92 -14.62
CA ARG A 104 4.89 27.38 -15.64
C ARG A 104 5.81 26.32 -15.06
N ASP A 105 6.41 26.59 -13.91
CA ASP A 105 7.45 25.73 -13.33
C ASP A 105 6.87 24.63 -12.42
N ALA A 106 5.69 24.83 -11.80
CA ALA A 106 5.08 23.86 -10.87
C ALA A 106 3.59 23.56 -11.13
N GLY A 107 3.05 23.93 -12.30
CA GLY A 107 1.70 23.62 -12.72
C GLY A 107 0.61 24.29 -11.88
N ILE A 108 -0.61 23.74 -11.95
CA ILE A 108 -1.78 24.24 -11.20
C ILE A 108 -1.51 24.30 -9.68
N PRO A 109 -0.84 23.31 -9.03
CA PRO A 109 -0.48 23.42 -7.63
C PRO A 109 0.43 24.62 -7.33
N GLY A 110 1.44 24.88 -8.18
CA GLY A 110 2.29 26.07 -8.06
C GLY A 110 1.50 27.38 -8.16
N ARG A 111 0.54 27.45 -9.08
CA ARG A 111 -0.35 28.62 -9.20
C ARG A 111 -1.19 28.85 -7.95
N LEU A 112 -1.74 27.81 -7.35
CA LEU A 112 -2.54 27.90 -6.13
C LEU A 112 -1.69 28.32 -4.92
N LEU A 113 -0.49 27.77 -4.79
CA LEU A 113 0.47 28.18 -3.76
C LEU A 113 0.81 29.66 -3.91
N ALA A 114 1.11 30.10 -5.13
CA ALA A 114 1.41 31.49 -5.44
C ALA A 114 0.23 32.44 -5.11
N HIS A 115 -1.01 32.00 -5.30
CA HIS A 115 -2.20 32.75 -4.88
C HIS A 115 -2.26 32.89 -3.35
N GLY A 116 -1.95 31.82 -2.61
CA GLY A 116 -1.87 31.85 -1.15
C GLY A 116 -0.79 32.80 -0.62
N VAL A 117 0.34 32.91 -1.34
CA VAL A 117 1.43 33.84 -1.03
C VAL A 117 1.01 35.29 -1.28
N LEU A 118 0.37 35.58 -2.42
CA LEU A 118 -0.13 36.93 -2.73
C LEU A 118 -1.21 37.39 -1.74
N ASP A 119 -2.01 36.46 -1.22
CA ASP A 119 -3.03 36.73 -0.19
C ASP A 119 -2.45 36.80 1.24
N GLY A 120 -1.15 36.56 1.43
CA GLY A 120 -0.50 36.52 2.75
C GLY A 120 -0.94 35.34 3.65
N ARG A 121 -1.56 34.31 3.06
CA ARG A 121 -2.04 33.10 3.78
C ARG A 121 -0.98 32.01 3.88
N VAL A 122 0.07 32.09 3.06
CA VAL A 122 1.18 31.15 3.01
C VAL A 122 2.49 31.93 3.12
N PRO A 123 3.47 31.46 3.91
CA PRO A 123 4.77 32.12 3.97
C PRO A 123 5.44 32.11 2.59
N PRO A 124 6.29 33.10 2.29
CA PRO A 124 6.96 33.17 1.00
C PRO A 124 7.85 31.95 0.72
N PRO A 125 7.62 31.20 -0.38
CA PRO A 125 8.38 29.99 -0.66
C PRO A 125 9.87 30.26 -0.89
N TRP A 126 10.22 31.46 -1.36
CA TRP A 126 11.62 31.88 -1.51
C TRP A 126 12.37 32.03 -0.17
N GLU A 127 11.66 32.07 0.96
CA GLU A 127 12.23 32.08 2.31
C GLU A 127 12.18 30.70 2.98
N THR A 128 11.15 29.91 2.71
CA THR A 128 10.91 28.63 3.41
C THR A 128 11.34 27.39 2.64
N SER A 129 11.11 27.34 1.33
CA SER A 129 11.41 26.18 0.48
C SER A 129 11.81 26.57 -0.96
N PRO A 130 12.82 27.46 -1.14
CA PRO A 130 13.17 28.01 -2.45
C PRO A 130 13.58 26.94 -3.49
N ALA A 131 14.17 25.83 -3.04
CA ALA A 131 14.60 24.75 -3.92
C ALA A 131 13.44 23.96 -4.56
N GLU A 132 12.25 23.96 -3.96
CA GLU A 132 11.07 23.29 -4.51
C GLU A 132 10.49 24.03 -5.73
N PHE A 133 10.76 25.33 -5.82
CA PHE A 133 10.28 26.20 -6.89
C PHE A 133 11.44 27.04 -7.46
N PRO A 134 12.34 26.44 -8.25
CA PRO A 134 13.54 27.13 -8.74
C PRO A 134 13.24 28.36 -9.59
N LEU A 135 12.12 28.37 -10.33
CA LEU A 135 11.72 29.46 -11.23
C LEU A 135 12.77 29.82 -12.31
N ALA A 136 13.65 28.88 -12.66
CA ALA A 136 14.66 29.04 -13.70
C ALA A 136 14.06 29.10 -15.11
N GLY A 137 12.82 28.62 -15.30
CA GLY A 137 12.22 28.43 -16.63
C GLY A 137 12.20 29.70 -17.49
N GLU A 138 12.11 30.88 -16.89
CA GLU A 138 12.15 32.14 -17.63
C GLU A 138 13.50 32.42 -18.28
N VAL A 139 14.59 32.15 -17.55
CA VAL A 139 15.95 32.36 -18.04
C VAL A 139 16.30 31.31 -19.09
N LEU A 140 15.97 30.04 -18.78
CA LEU A 140 16.20 28.92 -19.69
C LEU A 140 15.47 29.10 -21.03
N ALA A 141 14.24 29.62 -21.02
CA ALA A 141 13.46 29.85 -22.24
C ALA A 141 14.04 30.93 -23.17
N ASN A 142 14.86 31.85 -22.64
CA ASN A 142 15.48 32.93 -23.42
C ASN A 142 16.98 32.71 -23.67
N ALA A 143 17.56 31.62 -23.16
CA ALA A 143 18.97 31.30 -23.32
C ALA A 143 19.24 30.56 -24.65
N THR A 144 20.15 31.07 -25.48
CA THR A 144 20.62 30.39 -26.69
C THR A 144 21.73 29.36 -26.40
N GLY A 145 22.36 29.47 -25.23
CA GLY A 145 23.33 28.55 -24.67
C GLY A 145 23.52 28.87 -23.18
N LEU A 146 23.99 27.91 -22.39
CA LEU A 146 24.30 28.12 -20.96
C LEU A 146 25.78 27.90 -20.68
N ILE A 147 26.33 28.76 -19.84
CA ILE A 147 27.60 28.52 -19.16
C ILE A 147 27.27 28.27 -17.69
N VAL A 148 27.74 27.15 -17.17
CA VAL A 148 27.50 26.70 -15.78
C VAL A 148 28.82 26.35 -15.11
N HIS A 149 28.88 26.52 -13.79
CA HIS A 149 30.10 26.35 -12.99
C HIS A 149 30.20 25.00 -12.27
N SER A 150 29.16 24.16 -12.38
CA SER A 150 29.10 22.86 -11.71
C SER A 150 28.27 21.86 -12.49
N HIS A 151 28.57 20.58 -12.32
CA HIS A 151 27.78 19.49 -12.89
C HIS A 151 26.37 19.45 -12.29
N TYR A 152 26.22 19.84 -11.02
CA TYR A 152 24.92 19.96 -10.38
C TYR A 152 23.99 20.92 -11.13
N VAL A 153 24.47 22.12 -11.51
CA VAL A 153 23.63 23.08 -12.25
C VAL A 153 23.37 22.60 -13.67
N GLU A 154 24.34 21.96 -14.31
CA GLU A 154 24.13 21.32 -15.61
C GLU A 154 22.96 20.33 -15.55
N GLU A 155 23.00 19.39 -14.58
CA GLU A 155 21.94 18.40 -14.38
C GLU A 155 20.59 19.05 -14.10
N ARG A 156 20.54 20.04 -13.20
CA ARG A 156 19.30 20.76 -12.88
C ARG A 156 18.73 21.51 -14.08
N ALA A 157 19.57 22.14 -14.91
CA ALA A 157 19.13 22.79 -16.14
C ALA A 157 18.57 21.79 -17.15
N ARG A 158 19.20 20.61 -17.30
CA ARG A 158 18.68 19.52 -18.14
C ARG A 158 17.34 18.99 -17.63
N GLU A 159 17.21 18.79 -16.32
CA GLU A 159 15.97 18.34 -15.69
C GLU A 159 14.83 19.35 -15.82
N ALA A 160 15.13 20.65 -15.81
CA ALA A 160 14.18 21.72 -16.09
C ALA A 160 13.82 21.87 -17.59
N GLY A 161 14.32 20.97 -18.46
CA GLY A 161 13.94 20.91 -19.87
C GLY A 161 14.80 21.79 -20.80
N TYR A 162 15.99 22.19 -20.37
CA TYR A 162 16.91 22.93 -21.26
C TYR A 162 17.64 21.99 -22.21
N HIS A 163 17.37 22.15 -23.51
CA HIS A 163 17.95 21.32 -24.58
C HIS A 163 19.04 22.01 -25.40
N GLY A 164 19.34 23.28 -25.12
CA GLY A 164 20.40 24.03 -25.81
C GLY A 164 21.82 23.58 -25.41
N PRO A 165 22.86 24.17 -26.02
CA PRO A 165 24.25 23.96 -25.63
C PRO A 165 24.48 24.34 -24.17
N ILE A 166 25.22 23.51 -23.44
CA ILE A 166 25.71 23.83 -22.10
C ILE A 166 27.23 23.65 -22.13
N TRP A 167 27.96 24.68 -21.73
CA TRP A 167 29.41 24.62 -21.54
C TRP A 167 29.70 24.66 -20.05
N HIS A 168 30.37 23.62 -19.55
CA HIS A 168 30.88 23.59 -18.19
C HIS A 168 32.18 24.40 -18.13
N VAL A 169 32.15 25.52 -17.43
CA VAL A 169 33.30 26.40 -17.27
C VAL A 169 33.45 26.70 -15.79
N ASP A 170 34.55 26.22 -15.20
CA ASP A 170 34.82 26.40 -13.77
C ASP A 170 34.85 27.88 -13.38
N HIS A 171 34.40 28.19 -12.17
CA HIS A 171 34.50 29.56 -11.65
C HIS A 171 35.99 29.93 -11.49
N PRO A 172 36.47 31.08 -12.00
CA PRO A 172 37.87 31.45 -11.90
C PRO A 172 38.25 31.76 -10.46
N ALA A 173 39.45 31.37 -10.07
CA ALA A 173 40.06 31.77 -8.82
C ALA A 173 40.73 33.13 -8.96
N TRP A 174 40.75 33.89 -7.87
CA TRP A 174 41.61 35.05 -7.77
C TRP A 174 43.07 34.56 -7.77
N PRO A 175 43.97 35.28 -8.44
CA PRO A 175 45.39 34.96 -8.40
C PRO A 175 45.87 34.97 -6.95
N PRO A 176 46.92 34.19 -6.62
CA PRO A 176 47.49 34.18 -5.28
C PRO A 176 47.80 35.62 -4.83
N VAL A 177 47.17 36.04 -3.74
CA VAL A 177 47.37 37.39 -3.19
C VAL A 177 48.35 37.25 -2.03
N ASP A 178 49.49 37.95 -2.11
CA ASP A 178 50.39 38.12 -0.96
C ASP A 178 49.69 39.04 0.05
N VAL A 179 49.02 38.42 1.02
CA VAL A 179 48.30 39.12 2.09
C VAL A 179 48.85 38.71 3.43
N GLU A 180 49.25 39.70 4.22
CA GLU A 180 49.59 39.52 5.62
C GLU A 180 48.36 39.05 6.41
N PRO A 181 48.40 37.85 7.02
CA PRO A 181 47.32 37.34 7.86
C PRO A 181 47.02 38.30 9.02
N ALA A 182 45.74 38.49 9.32
CA ALA A 182 45.33 39.32 10.45
C ALA A 182 45.92 38.79 11.76
N SER A 183 46.48 39.69 12.58
CA SER A 183 47.01 39.34 13.92
C SER A 183 45.85 39.00 14.87
N VAL A 184 45.49 37.73 14.95
CA VAL A 184 44.54 37.19 15.93
C VAL A 184 45.34 36.29 16.87
N GLU A 185 45.47 36.68 18.15
CA GLU A 185 46.38 36.06 19.13
C GLU A 185 45.99 34.64 19.58
N VAL A 186 45.01 34.00 18.94
CA VAL A 186 44.37 32.78 19.45
C VAL A 186 44.17 31.74 18.35
N ARG A 187 44.50 30.48 18.65
CA ARG A 187 44.29 29.31 17.78
C ARG A 187 43.64 28.17 18.57
N PRO A 188 42.78 27.35 17.94
CA PRO A 188 42.43 27.36 16.52
C PRO A 188 41.44 28.47 16.12
N LEU A 189 41.58 29.00 14.91
CA LEU A 189 40.75 30.06 14.35
C LEU A 189 39.97 29.56 13.13
N PHE A 190 38.65 29.58 13.23
CA PHE A 190 37.74 29.23 12.14
C PHE A 190 37.06 30.46 11.57
N GLY A 191 36.67 30.44 10.30
CA GLY A 191 35.98 31.58 9.69
C GLY A 191 34.86 31.20 8.73
N CYS A 192 33.72 31.87 8.86
CA CYS A 192 32.60 31.84 7.92
C CYS A 192 32.44 33.23 7.28
N PHE A 193 32.55 33.28 5.94
CA PHE A 193 32.67 34.53 5.19
C PHE A 193 31.51 34.77 4.21
N GLY A 194 31.19 36.04 3.96
CA GLY A 194 30.21 36.51 2.98
C GLY A 194 28.86 36.89 3.61
N HIS A 195 27.82 37.08 2.79
CA HIS A 195 26.49 37.50 3.29
C HIS A 195 25.88 36.44 4.23
N LEU A 196 25.64 36.80 5.50
CA LEU A 196 25.16 35.90 6.55
C LEU A 196 23.65 35.78 6.52
N ASN A 197 23.16 34.55 6.39
CA ASN A 197 21.74 34.22 6.30
C ASN A 197 21.47 32.82 6.85
N ALA A 198 20.19 32.45 6.92
CA ALA A 198 19.78 31.14 7.42
C ALA A 198 20.31 29.97 6.57
N SER A 199 20.44 30.14 5.25
CA SER A 199 20.91 29.06 4.38
C SER A 199 22.37 28.70 4.63
N LYS A 200 23.17 29.59 5.24
CA LYS A 200 24.56 29.30 5.65
C LYS A 200 24.71 28.44 6.91
N ARG A 201 23.62 27.91 7.46
CA ARG A 201 23.64 27.01 8.64
C ARG A 201 24.37 27.60 9.86
N ILE A 202 24.31 28.92 10.02
CA ILE A 202 25.00 29.64 11.10
C ILE A 202 24.59 29.12 12.49
N PRO A 203 23.30 28.87 12.81
CA PRO A 203 22.93 28.29 14.11
C PRO A 203 23.58 26.92 14.37
N GLN A 204 23.56 26.03 13.38
CA GLN A 204 24.15 24.69 13.48
C GLN A 204 25.67 24.75 13.63
N LEU A 205 26.32 25.67 12.91
CA LEU A 205 27.75 25.93 13.03
C LEU A 205 28.13 26.38 14.43
N ILE A 206 27.37 27.30 15.03
CA ILE A 206 27.65 27.80 16.39
C ILE A 206 27.46 26.70 17.43
N GLU A 207 26.41 25.89 17.30
CA GLU A 207 26.17 24.75 18.19
C GLU A 207 27.31 23.73 18.11
N ALA A 208 27.72 23.36 16.90
CA ALA A 208 28.84 22.45 16.67
C ALA A 208 30.17 23.03 17.18
N PHE A 209 30.41 24.33 16.97
CA PHE A 209 31.58 25.03 17.47
C PHE A 209 31.62 25.06 19.01
N GLY A 210 30.45 25.20 19.66
CA GLY A 210 30.34 25.08 21.11
C GLY A 210 30.90 23.76 21.64
N LEU A 211 30.60 22.64 20.97
CA LEU A 211 31.12 21.31 21.34
C LEU A 211 32.63 21.20 21.19
N VAL A 212 33.22 21.80 20.15
CA VAL A 212 34.68 21.84 19.94
C VAL A 212 35.35 22.67 21.04
N ARG A 213 34.72 23.78 21.41
CA ARG A 213 35.25 24.70 22.43
C ARG A 213 35.29 24.11 23.83
N GLU A 214 34.47 23.11 24.15
CA GLU A 214 34.60 22.35 25.41
C GLU A 214 35.97 21.70 25.56
N ARG A 215 36.62 21.32 24.44
CA ARG A 215 37.94 20.69 24.42
C ARG A 215 39.06 21.68 24.09
N HIS A 216 38.73 22.73 23.34
CA HIS A 216 39.64 23.80 22.94
C HIS A 216 39.09 25.16 23.38
N PRO A 217 39.19 25.55 24.67
CA PRO A 217 38.55 26.75 25.21
C PRO A 217 38.96 28.07 24.53
N ASP A 218 40.17 28.09 23.98
CA ASP A 218 40.77 29.21 23.26
C ASP A 218 40.31 29.26 21.78
N ALA A 219 39.62 28.25 21.25
CA ALA A 219 39.13 28.27 19.88
C ALA A 219 38.25 29.49 19.59
N LYS A 220 38.38 30.06 18.38
CA LYS A 220 37.57 31.20 17.91
C LYS A 220 36.90 30.92 16.58
N LEU A 221 35.69 31.47 16.39
CA LEU A 221 34.94 31.45 15.14
C LEU A 221 34.62 32.88 14.68
N LEU A 222 35.09 33.25 13.49
CA LEU A 222 34.79 34.54 12.85
C LEU A 222 33.56 34.43 11.96
N LEU A 223 32.57 35.30 12.16
CA LEU A 223 31.41 35.47 11.29
C LEU A 223 31.50 36.82 10.56
N VAL A 224 32.00 36.80 9.32
CA VAL A 224 32.42 37.99 8.58
C VAL A 224 31.52 38.28 7.38
N GLY A 225 30.96 39.48 7.32
CA GLY A 225 30.10 39.95 6.22
C GLY A 225 28.81 40.64 6.69
N PRO A 226 27.98 41.17 5.79
CA PRO A 226 26.68 41.75 6.15
C PRO A 226 25.64 40.66 6.46
N SER A 227 24.63 40.96 7.28
CA SER A 227 23.51 40.03 7.57
C SER A 227 22.28 40.35 6.70
N SER A 228 21.52 39.32 6.31
CA SER A 228 20.25 39.50 5.60
C SER A 228 19.21 40.21 6.47
N PRO A 229 18.32 41.02 5.88
CA PRO A 229 17.15 41.55 6.59
C PRO A 229 16.34 40.42 7.24
N GLY A 230 15.99 40.55 8.52
CA GLY A 230 15.27 39.52 9.28
C GLY A 230 16.15 38.42 9.88
N PHE A 231 17.46 38.39 9.58
CA PHE A 231 18.41 37.47 10.19
C PHE A 231 19.29 38.18 11.22
N ASP A 232 18.95 38.02 12.50
CA ASP A 232 19.66 38.65 13.62
C ASP A 232 20.92 37.86 14.00
N ALA A 233 22.01 38.10 13.27
CA ALA A 233 23.29 37.47 13.54
C ALA A 233 23.96 37.95 14.85
N GLU A 234 23.57 39.12 15.38
CA GLU A 234 24.13 39.66 16.63
C GLU A 234 23.67 38.83 17.84
N ARG A 235 22.43 38.35 17.81
CA ARG A 235 21.90 37.43 18.82
C ARG A 235 22.57 36.06 18.86
N LEU A 236 23.30 35.70 17.82
CA LEU A 236 23.99 34.42 17.69
C LEU A 236 25.44 34.49 18.18
N VAL A 237 25.91 35.66 18.63
CA VAL A 237 27.23 35.83 19.23
C VAL A 237 27.25 35.17 20.60
N THR A 238 28.11 34.17 20.74
CA THR A 238 28.37 33.45 21.99
C THR A 238 29.86 33.53 22.32
N GLU A 239 30.26 33.04 23.49
CA GLU A 239 31.65 33.09 23.91
C GLU A 239 32.54 32.29 22.94
N GLY A 240 33.57 32.94 22.39
CA GLY A 240 34.45 32.38 21.34
C GLY A 240 33.99 32.69 19.90
N VAL A 241 32.81 33.27 19.69
CA VAL A 241 32.31 33.68 18.36
C VAL A 241 32.47 35.20 18.20
N GLU A 242 33.12 35.64 17.12
CA GLU A 242 33.32 37.07 16.82
C GLU A 242 32.57 37.46 15.54
N ARG A 243 31.73 38.50 15.66
CA ARG A 243 30.95 39.04 14.54
C ARG A 243 31.64 40.27 13.96
N ILE A 244 32.01 40.20 12.68
CA ILE A 244 32.61 41.33 11.95
C ILE A 244 31.73 41.68 10.77
N GLY A 245 31.20 42.91 10.73
CA GLY A 245 30.32 43.39 9.66
C GLY A 245 30.94 43.35 8.25
N TYR A 246 30.39 44.15 7.33
CA TYR A 246 30.99 44.26 6.00
C TYR A 246 32.42 44.84 6.08
N VAL A 247 33.37 44.20 5.39
CA VAL A 247 34.76 44.64 5.26
C VAL A 247 35.15 44.76 3.79
N GLN A 248 36.15 45.60 3.52
CA GLN A 248 36.75 45.72 2.19
C GLN A 248 37.58 44.48 1.82
N GLU A 249 37.83 44.29 0.52
CA GLU A 249 38.45 43.08 -0.02
C GLU A 249 39.82 42.75 0.64
N ASP A 250 40.73 43.72 0.80
CA ASP A 250 42.03 43.47 1.46
C ASP A 250 41.89 42.93 2.89
N ARG A 251 40.93 43.47 3.64
CA ARG A 251 40.66 43.01 5.01
C ARG A 251 39.99 41.65 5.02
N LEU A 252 39.13 41.36 4.03
CA LEU A 252 38.52 40.04 3.86
C LEU A 252 39.61 38.98 3.65
N TRP A 253 40.53 39.22 2.71
CA TRP A 253 41.66 38.32 2.44
C TRP A 253 42.54 38.12 3.68
N SER A 254 42.87 39.21 4.40
CA SER A 254 43.71 39.14 5.60
C SER A 254 43.06 38.32 6.73
N LEU A 255 41.74 38.44 6.92
CA LEU A 255 40.99 37.63 7.89
C LEU A 255 40.89 36.16 7.46
N MET A 256 40.60 35.89 6.19
CA MET A 256 40.56 34.51 5.65
C MET A 256 41.93 33.84 5.75
N ALA A 257 42.99 34.59 5.48
CA ALA A 257 44.37 34.11 5.58
C ALA A 257 44.81 33.85 7.02
N ALA A 258 44.13 34.38 8.04
CA ALA A 258 44.42 34.07 9.44
C ALA A 258 43.77 32.75 9.91
N CYS A 259 42.70 32.30 9.26
CA CYS A 259 41.96 31.11 9.67
C CYS A 259 42.75 29.81 9.43
N ASP A 260 42.59 28.85 10.34
CA ASP A 260 43.08 27.48 10.20
C ASP A 260 42.21 26.66 9.22
N ALA A 261 40.91 26.97 9.14
CA ALA A 261 39.99 26.47 8.12
C ALA A 261 38.81 27.42 7.89
N CYS A 262 38.21 27.37 6.70
CA CYS A 262 37.05 28.17 6.34
C CYS A 262 35.78 27.32 6.21
N ILE A 263 34.67 27.82 6.74
CA ILE A 263 33.39 27.12 6.78
C ILE A 263 32.43 27.75 5.78
N SER A 264 31.95 26.94 4.83
CA SER A 264 31.00 27.33 3.80
C SER A 264 29.87 26.30 3.71
N LEU A 265 29.07 26.23 4.77
CA LEU A 265 27.88 25.37 4.83
C LEU A 265 26.73 25.97 4.03
N ARG A 266 25.87 25.10 3.47
CA ARG A 266 24.65 25.51 2.78
C ARG A 266 23.51 24.50 2.89
N SER A 267 22.35 24.94 3.38
CA SER A 267 21.06 24.27 3.14
C SER A 267 19.87 25.20 3.36
N PRO A 268 18.94 25.33 2.39
CA PRO A 268 18.99 24.73 1.05
C PRO A 268 20.04 25.42 0.15
N THR A 269 20.53 24.71 -0.88
CA THR A 269 21.36 25.30 -1.95
C THR A 269 20.48 26.01 -2.99
N MET A 270 20.99 27.09 -3.57
CA MET A 270 20.42 27.75 -4.74
C MET A 270 21.02 27.21 -6.06
N GLY A 271 21.89 26.19 -6.00
CA GLY A 271 22.68 25.73 -7.14
C GLY A 271 23.87 26.65 -7.43
N GLU A 272 24.36 27.35 -6.43
CA GLU A 272 25.42 28.35 -6.57
C GLU A 272 26.83 27.74 -6.44
N THR A 273 27.81 28.40 -7.06
CA THR A 273 29.24 28.17 -6.80
C THR A 273 29.77 29.29 -5.92
N SER A 274 30.37 28.94 -4.77
CA SER A 274 30.71 29.94 -3.75
C SER A 274 32.04 30.64 -4.03
N GLY A 275 31.97 31.92 -4.43
CA GLY A 275 33.15 32.76 -4.57
C GLY A 275 33.98 32.90 -3.28
N SER A 276 33.36 32.87 -2.09
CA SER A 276 34.09 32.88 -0.82
C SER A 276 34.83 31.57 -0.55
N ALA A 277 34.28 30.42 -0.98
CA ALA A 277 34.99 29.14 -0.87
C ALA A 277 36.20 29.12 -1.82
N ILE A 278 36.04 29.62 -3.05
CA ILE A 278 37.14 29.71 -4.02
C ILE A 278 38.25 30.63 -3.52
N ARG A 279 37.92 31.79 -2.91
CA ARG A 279 38.92 32.66 -2.27
C ARG A 279 39.66 31.95 -1.13
N ALA A 280 38.98 31.14 -0.32
CA ALA A 280 39.63 30.36 0.73
C ALA A 280 40.59 29.33 0.13
N LEU A 281 40.19 28.63 -0.92
CA LEU A 281 41.06 27.68 -1.64
C LEU A 281 42.27 28.40 -2.26
N SER A 282 42.11 29.61 -2.82
CA SER A 282 43.22 30.42 -3.34
C SER A 282 44.27 30.74 -2.26
N LEU A 283 43.86 30.86 -0.99
CA LEU A 283 44.76 31.05 0.15
C LEU A 283 45.36 29.73 0.67
N GLY A 284 44.96 28.58 0.10
CA GLY A 284 45.30 27.26 0.60
C GLY A 284 44.61 26.93 1.92
N ARG A 285 43.37 27.42 2.14
CA ARG A 285 42.62 27.14 3.38
C ARG A 285 41.70 25.94 3.19
N PRO A 286 41.83 24.89 4.04
CA PRO A 286 40.90 23.76 4.04
C PRO A 286 39.46 24.22 4.27
N LEU A 287 38.52 23.50 3.66
CA LEU A 287 37.10 23.82 3.77
C LEU A 287 36.33 22.81 4.63
N VAL A 288 35.30 23.30 5.32
CA VAL A 288 34.18 22.48 5.81
C VAL A 288 32.92 22.95 5.09
N VAL A 289 32.29 22.05 4.35
CA VAL A 289 31.16 22.35 3.46
C VAL A 289 30.02 21.38 3.68
N SER A 290 28.80 21.78 3.29
CA SER A 290 27.68 20.85 3.24
C SER A 290 27.82 19.90 2.06
N ASP A 291 27.50 18.62 2.23
CA ASP A 291 27.48 17.63 1.15
C ASP A 291 26.21 17.80 0.29
N LEU A 292 26.16 18.93 -0.44
CA LEU A 292 25.04 19.30 -1.29
C LEU A 292 25.50 20.19 -2.46
N GLY A 293 24.95 19.98 -3.66
CA GLY A 293 25.19 20.86 -4.81
C GLY A 293 26.65 20.86 -5.26
N TRP A 294 27.16 22.02 -5.70
CA TRP A 294 28.56 22.18 -6.09
C TRP A 294 29.56 21.81 -4.97
N PHE A 295 29.16 21.98 -3.70
CA PHE A 295 30.04 21.65 -2.58
C PHE A 295 30.36 20.15 -2.49
N SER A 296 29.47 19.27 -2.98
CA SER A 296 29.72 17.82 -3.07
C SER A 296 30.76 17.45 -4.13
N GLU A 297 30.91 18.31 -5.15
CA GLU A 297 31.85 18.11 -6.26
C GLU A 297 33.30 18.44 -5.86
N LEU A 298 33.50 19.11 -4.71
CA LEU A 298 34.83 19.40 -4.19
C LEU A 298 35.56 18.10 -3.80
N PRO A 299 36.85 17.97 -4.16
CA PRO A 299 37.68 16.84 -3.73
C PRO A 299 37.76 16.68 -2.20
N ASP A 300 37.80 15.43 -1.72
CA ASP A 300 37.85 15.11 -0.29
C ASP A 300 39.15 15.60 0.38
N ASP A 301 40.22 15.77 -0.39
CA ASP A 301 41.51 16.26 0.07
C ASP A 301 41.54 17.80 0.26
N VAL A 302 40.55 18.54 -0.23
CA VAL A 302 40.45 20.00 -0.02
C VAL A 302 39.29 20.41 0.90
N ALA A 303 38.27 19.56 1.05
CA ALA A 303 37.06 19.87 1.81
C ALA A 303 36.51 18.67 2.59
N PHE A 304 36.21 18.89 3.88
CA PHE A 304 35.34 17.98 4.63
C PHE A 304 33.88 18.24 4.27
N LYS A 305 33.23 17.24 3.69
CA LYS A 305 31.82 17.27 3.28
C LYS A 305 30.93 16.74 4.41
N VAL A 306 30.03 17.59 4.89
CA VAL A 306 29.15 17.29 6.02
C VAL A 306 27.74 16.99 5.53
N PRO A 307 27.18 15.80 5.81
CA PRO A 307 25.81 15.48 5.42
C PRO A 307 24.79 16.40 6.12
N VAL A 308 23.77 16.82 5.39
CA VAL A 308 22.67 17.64 5.92
C VAL A 308 21.54 16.72 6.39
N ASP A 309 21.73 16.08 7.53
CA ASP A 309 20.78 15.17 8.16
C ASP A 309 20.67 15.42 9.68
N GLN A 310 20.08 14.48 10.40
CA GLN A 310 19.93 14.54 11.86
C GLN A 310 21.26 14.56 12.64
N ASN A 311 22.39 14.20 12.01
CA ASN A 311 23.72 14.17 12.59
C ASN A 311 24.62 15.32 12.12
N GLU A 312 24.06 16.33 11.43
CA GLU A 312 24.82 17.44 10.84
C GLU A 312 25.71 18.15 11.88
N ILE A 313 25.16 18.53 13.04
CA ILE A 313 25.91 19.24 14.10
C ILE A 313 27.10 18.41 14.60
N ALA A 314 26.89 17.11 14.85
CA ALA A 314 27.95 16.21 15.30
C ALA A 314 29.03 16.04 14.23
N SER A 315 28.64 16.03 12.96
CA SER A 315 29.55 15.90 11.82
C SER A 315 30.37 17.19 11.60
N ILE A 316 29.76 18.37 11.74
CA ILE A 316 30.47 19.66 11.73
C ILE A 316 31.51 19.67 12.85
N ALA A 317 31.10 19.33 14.08
CA ALA A 317 32.01 19.31 15.23
C ALA A 317 33.18 18.35 15.02
N THR A 318 32.93 17.17 14.44
CA THR A 318 33.97 16.19 14.13
C THR A 318 34.96 16.71 13.08
N ALA A 319 34.47 17.36 12.02
CA ALA A 319 35.33 17.94 10.99
C ALA A 319 36.22 19.07 11.55
N LEU A 320 35.64 19.96 12.37
CA LEU A 320 36.39 21.01 13.06
C LEU A 320 37.42 20.40 14.02
N GLU A 321 37.05 19.41 14.83
CA GLU A 321 37.97 18.74 15.77
C GLU A 321 39.16 18.09 15.06
N LEU A 322 38.93 17.45 13.90
CA LEU A 322 39.98 16.80 13.12
C LEU A 322 41.00 17.81 12.57
N LEU A 323 40.52 18.97 12.10
CA LEU A 323 41.37 20.06 11.61
C LEU A 323 42.23 20.67 12.73
N VAL A 324 41.74 20.68 13.96
CA VAL A 324 42.47 21.20 15.13
C VAL A 324 43.45 20.17 15.68
N SER A 325 43.04 18.91 15.71
CA SER A 325 43.79 17.85 16.38
C SER A 325 44.95 17.29 15.54
N SER A 326 45.01 17.62 14.24
CA SER A 326 46.02 17.09 13.31
C SER A 326 46.57 18.17 12.37
N GLU A 327 47.66 18.82 12.81
CA GLU A 327 48.44 19.75 11.98
C GLU A 327 48.90 19.11 10.64
N PRO A 328 49.37 17.84 10.58
CA PRO A 328 49.71 17.21 9.31
C PRO A 328 48.53 17.10 8.34
N THR A 329 47.34 16.80 8.85
CA THR A 329 46.11 16.74 8.03
C THR A 329 45.75 18.12 7.50
N GLN A 330 45.78 19.14 8.36
CA GLN A 330 45.51 20.52 7.96
C GLN A 330 46.49 21.02 6.88
N LEU A 331 47.79 20.78 7.04
CA LEU A 331 48.82 21.17 6.06
C LEU A 331 48.65 20.43 4.73
N ALA A 332 48.40 19.12 4.77
CA ALA A 332 48.15 18.33 3.57
C ALA A 332 46.94 18.85 2.78
N MET A 333 45.84 19.17 3.48
CA MET A 333 44.66 19.77 2.85
C MET A 333 44.94 21.19 2.31
N SER A 334 45.80 21.95 2.98
CA SER A 334 46.21 23.28 2.53
C SER A 334 46.98 23.23 1.21
N ASP A 335 47.92 22.28 1.08
CA ASP A 335 48.69 22.06 -0.15
C ASP A 335 47.81 21.50 -1.28
N ALA A 336 46.88 20.60 -0.95
CA ALA A 336 45.89 20.10 -1.90
C ALA A 336 45.00 21.24 -2.44
N ALA A 337 44.55 22.16 -1.57
CA ALA A 337 43.72 23.30 -1.95
C ALA A 337 44.43 24.23 -2.96
N ARG A 338 45.70 24.58 -2.71
CA ARG A 338 46.50 25.37 -3.67
C ARG A 338 46.66 24.67 -5.01
N SER A 339 47.04 23.39 -4.96
CA SER A 339 47.24 22.58 -6.16
C SER A 339 45.94 22.42 -6.96
N TYR A 340 44.81 22.32 -6.28
CA TYR A 340 43.49 22.25 -6.91
C TYR A 340 43.13 23.55 -7.64
N VAL A 341 43.37 24.71 -7.01
CA VAL A 341 43.12 26.02 -7.63
C VAL A 341 43.97 26.23 -8.89
N GLU A 342 45.27 25.91 -8.83
CA GLU A 342 46.17 26.05 -9.99
C GLU A 342 45.77 25.17 -11.17
N ARG A 343 45.15 24.01 -10.90
CA ARG A 343 44.71 23.07 -11.94
C ARG A 343 43.33 23.40 -12.50
N GLU A 344 42.33 23.61 -11.66
CA GLU A 344 40.94 23.67 -12.14
C GLU A 344 40.43 25.12 -12.28
N HIS A 345 40.94 26.04 -11.47
CA HIS A 345 40.40 27.40 -11.33
C HIS A 345 41.31 28.50 -11.89
N ASP A 346 42.35 28.14 -12.66
CA ASP A 346 43.26 29.12 -13.30
C ASP A 346 42.49 30.13 -14.16
N LEU A 347 42.69 31.42 -13.90
CA LEU A 347 41.97 32.51 -14.56
C LEU A 347 42.21 32.54 -16.09
N GLY A 348 43.43 32.23 -16.54
CA GLY A 348 43.76 32.21 -17.97
C GLY A 348 42.99 31.11 -18.68
N ARG A 349 43.06 29.89 -18.14
CA ARG A 349 42.36 28.71 -18.68
C ARG A 349 40.84 28.87 -18.65
N VAL A 350 40.29 29.46 -17.59
CA VAL A 350 38.85 29.77 -17.53
C VAL A 350 38.47 30.77 -18.62
N ALA A 351 39.26 31.84 -18.82
CA ALA A 351 39.00 32.80 -19.90
C ALA A 351 39.06 32.16 -21.30
N GLU A 352 39.99 31.22 -21.53
CA GLU A 352 40.08 30.43 -22.78
C GLU A 352 38.83 29.57 -22.99
N LYS A 353 38.35 28.87 -21.95
CA LYS A 353 37.09 28.10 -21.99
C LYS A 353 35.89 29.00 -22.32
N TYR A 354 35.83 30.21 -21.76
CA TYR A 354 34.82 31.21 -22.09
C TYR A 354 34.90 31.65 -23.56
N ALA A 355 36.09 31.96 -24.07
CA ALA A 355 36.27 32.35 -25.46
C ALA A 355 35.81 31.23 -26.41
N ALA A 356 36.20 29.98 -26.16
CA ALA A 356 35.80 28.82 -26.94
C ALA A 356 34.26 28.61 -26.95
N ALA A 357 33.61 28.72 -25.79
CA ALA A 357 32.16 28.61 -25.68
C ALA A 357 31.43 29.72 -26.48
N LEU A 358 31.95 30.94 -26.43
CA LEU A 358 31.39 32.08 -27.15
C LEU A 358 31.61 31.96 -28.67
N GLU A 359 32.75 31.45 -29.12
CA GLU A 359 33.04 31.20 -30.54
C GLU A 359 32.13 30.10 -31.12
N ASP A 360 31.91 29.02 -30.36
CA ASP A 360 30.94 27.98 -30.72
C ASP A 360 29.52 28.58 -30.85
N ALA A 361 29.10 29.37 -29.86
CA ALA A 361 27.81 30.07 -29.88
C ALA A 361 27.65 31.05 -31.06
N ALA A 362 28.74 31.65 -31.54
CA ALA A 362 28.75 32.54 -32.71
C ALA A 362 28.61 31.80 -34.06
N GLY A 363 28.66 30.46 -34.06
CA GLY A 363 28.49 29.62 -35.26
C GLY A 363 29.75 28.86 -35.69
N GLY A 364 30.76 28.70 -34.83
CA GLY A 364 32.00 27.97 -35.13
C GLY A 364 31.78 26.52 -35.62
N THR A 365 30.74 25.84 -35.13
CA THR A 365 30.36 24.49 -35.57
C THR A 365 29.91 24.39 -37.03
N LYS A 366 29.20 25.40 -37.56
CA LYS A 366 28.83 25.41 -38.99
C LYS A 366 30.04 25.56 -39.91
N VAL A 367 31.08 26.25 -39.44
CA VAL A 367 32.35 26.39 -40.15
C VAL A 367 33.14 25.09 -40.07
N ALA A 368 33.19 24.45 -38.90
CA ALA A 368 33.83 23.14 -38.72
C ALA A 368 33.18 22.05 -39.59
N ASP A 369 31.85 21.99 -39.63
CA ASP A 369 31.10 21.03 -40.45
C ASP A 369 31.35 21.26 -41.96
N ALA A 370 31.45 22.53 -42.40
CA ALA A 370 31.81 22.85 -43.78
C ALA A 370 33.24 22.39 -44.12
N VAL A 371 34.20 22.60 -43.22
CA VAL A 371 35.58 22.15 -43.39
C VAL A 371 35.66 20.63 -43.42
N VAL A 372 34.92 19.91 -42.57
CA VAL A 372 34.87 18.45 -42.58
C VAL A 372 34.22 17.92 -43.87
N ALA A 373 33.16 18.58 -44.36
CA ALA A 373 32.55 18.23 -45.64
C ALA A 373 33.52 18.42 -46.81
N ASP A 374 34.27 19.53 -46.84
CA ASP A 374 35.29 19.80 -47.86
C ASP A 374 36.44 18.78 -47.79
N VAL A 375 36.90 18.41 -46.59
CA VAL A 375 37.95 17.40 -46.40
C VAL A 375 37.45 16.00 -46.80
N ALA A 376 36.21 15.65 -46.46
CA ALA A 376 35.60 14.39 -46.86
C ALA A 376 35.43 14.30 -48.38
N GLN A 377 35.06 15.42 -49.03
CA GLN A 377 34.95 15.50 -50.48
C GLN A 377 36.33 15.37 -51.16
N ALA A 378 37.34 16.08 -50.66
CA ALA A 378 38.71 15.96 -51.17
C ALA A 378 39.28 14.54 -50.97
N ALA A 379 38.97 13.88 -49.85
CA ALA A 379 39.38 12.50 -49.58
C ALA A 379 38.72 11.50 -50.54
N ALA A 380 37.45 11.71 -50.89
CA ALA A 380 36.73 10.89 -51.86
C ALA A 380 37.30 11.07 -53.29
N GLU A 381 37.69 12.28 -53.66
CA GLU A 381 38.29 12.59 -54.96
C GLU A 381 39.65 11.91 -55.18
N ILE A 382 40.41 11.66 -54.11
CA ILE A 382 41.68 10.91 -54.15
C ILE A 382 41.53 9.40 -53.90
N GLY A 383 40.29 8.89 -53.85
CA GLY A 383 40.00 7.45 -53.80
C GLY A 383 40.11 6.81 -52.42
N ILE A 384 39.98 7.59 -51.34
CA ILE A 384 39.95 7.04 -49.97
C ILE A 384 38.54 6.53 -49.67
N GLU A 385 38.37 5.21 -49.65
CA GLU A 385 37.07 4.60 -49.36
C GLU A 385 36.74 4.58 -47.86
N PRO A 386 35.45 4.78 -47.48
CA PRO A 386 35.00 4.65 -46.09
C PRO A 386 35.30 3.28 -45.50
N GLY A 387 35.80 3.24 -44.26
CA GLY A 387 36.13 1.99 -43.56
C GLY A 387 37.54 1.44 -43.83
N THR A 388 38.35 2.15 -44.62
CA THR A 388 39.78 1.85 -44.75
C THR A 388 40.57 2.29 -43.51
N PRO A 389 41.73 1.66 -43.21
CA PRO A 389 42.58 2.07 -42.09
C PRO A 389 43.03 3.54 -42.18
N PHE A 390 43.26 4.03 -43.40
CA PHE A 390 43.64 5.41 -43.66
C PHE A 390 42.48 6.40 -43.43
N ALA A 391 41.24 6.03 -43.80
CA ALA A 391 40.06 6.83 -43.47
C ALA A 391 39.84 6.90 -41.94
N ALA A 392 40.14 5.82 -41.21
CA ALA A 392 40.08 5.80 -39.75
C ALA A 392 41.18 6.67 -39.11
N GLU A 393 42.41 6.64 -39.65
CA GLU A 393 43.50 7.53 -39.20
C GLU A 393 43.20 9.00 -39.49
N LEU A 394 42.68 9.33 -40.69
CA LEU A 394 42.28 10.69 -41.05
C LEU A 394 41.14 11.20 -40.15
N ALA A 395 40.15 10.36 -39.86
CA ALA A 395 39.08 10.68 -38.91
C ALA A 395 39.63 10.89 -37.49
N GLY A 396 40.59 10.07 -37.05
CA GLY A 396 41.28 10.24 -35.77
C GLY A 396 42.05 11.56 -35.69
N ARG A 397 42.77 11.94 -36.75
CA ARG A 397 43.49 13.22 -36.80
C ARG A 397 42.56 14.42 -36.85
N LEU A 398 41.42 14.32 -37.55
CA LEU A 398 40.38 15.37 -37.56
C LEU A 398 39.69 15.51 -36.20
N ASP A 399 39.59 14.43 -35.42
CA ASP A 399 39.11 14.44 -34.04
C ASP A 399 40.14 15.09 -33.09
N GLU A 400 41.43 14.81 -33.29
CA GLU A 400 42.54 15.45 -32.53
C GLU A 400 42.59 16.97 -32.69
N VAL A 401 42.21 17.52 -33.86
CA VAL A 401 42.07 18.98 -34.06
C VAL A 401 40.66 19.52 -33.80
N GLY A 402 39.77 18.70 -33.21
CA GLY A 402 38.43 19.12 -32.76
C GLY A 402 37.39 19.31 -33.86
N LEU A 403 37.69 18.89 -35.10
CA LEU A 403 36.80 19.05 -36.25
C LEU A 403 35.79 17.90 -36.39
N ALA A 404 36.11 16.69 -35.91
CA ALA A 404 35.28 15.49 -36.13
C ALA A 404 34.23 15.18 -35.03
N ARG A 405 33.80 16.16 -34.22
CA ARG A 405 32.96 15.87 -33.04
C ARG A 405 31.50 15.49 -33.31
N ASN A 406 30.91 15.73 -34.48
CA ASN A 406 29.45 15.53 -34.68
C ASN A 406 29.01 14.93 -36.03
N GLY A 407 29.74 13.95 -36.56
CA GLY A 407 29.38 13.23 -37.80
C GLY A 407 28.25 12.18 -37.69
N ARG A 408 27.32 12.29 -36.73
CA ARG A 408 26.10 11.46 -36.74
C ARG A 408 24.97 12.30 -37.34
N PRO A 409 24.30 11.85 -38.43
CA PRO A 409 23.17 12.59 -38.97
C PRO A 409 22.16 12.83 -37.85
N ALA A 410 21.69 14.08 -37.74
CA ALA A 410 20.60 14.45 -36.85
C ALA A 410 19.43 13.50 -37.10
N GLN A 411 19.32 12.50 -36.24
CA GLN A 411 18.10 11.72 -36.09
C GLN A 411 17.02 12.78 -35.86
N GLU A 412 15.98 12.80 -36.70
CA GLU A 412 14.75 13.54 -36.41
C GLU A 412 14.46 13.40 -34.91
N PRO A 413 14.14 14.48 -34.17
CA PRO A 413 13.93 14.38 -32.73
C PRO A 413 12.78 13.41 -32.48
N GLN A 414 13.10 12.14 -32.24
CA GLN A 414 12.21 11.31 -31.47
C GLN A 414 12.15 11.96 -30.10
N PRO A 415 10.95 12.21 -29.57
CA PRO A 415 10.82 12.82 -28.26
C PRO A 415 11.55 11.94 -27.25
N SER A 416 12.69 12.42 -26.74
CA SER A 416 13.35 11.77 -25.62
C SER A 416 12.45 11.93 -24.40
N PRO A 417 11.97 10.83 -23.79
CA PRO A 417 11.02 10.89 -22.69
C PRO A 417 11.67 11.64 -21.54
N GLY A 418 11.00 12.70 -21.06
CA GLY A 418 11.41 13.44 -19.87
C GLY A 418 11.80 12.45 -18.77
N VAL A 419 13.01 12.60 -18.25
CA VAL A 419 13.58 11.67 -17.28
C VAL A 419 12.86 11.88 -15.95
N ASN A 420 11.73 11.19 -15.82
CA ASN A 420 11.06 11.01 -14.56
C ASN A 420 11.97 10.07 -13.74
N LEU A 421 12.56 10.53 -12.63
CA LEU A 421 13.37 9.70 -11.72
C LEU A 421 12.61 8.42 -11.31
N LEU A 422 11.28 8.50 -11.23
CA LEU A 422 10.39 7.35 -11.00
C LEU A 422 10.34 6.37 -12.19
N ALA A 423 10.59 6.83 -13.43
CA ALA A 423 10.66 5.98 -14.63
C ALA A 423 12.01 5.29 -14.83
N ARG A 424 13.07 5.72 -14.13
CA ARG A 424 14.37 5.01 -14.10
C ARG A 424 14.36 3.80 -13.17
N VAL A 425 13.54 3.82 -12.13
CA VAL A 425 13.31 2.65 -11.28
C VAL A 425 12.63 1.57 -12.12
N PRO A 426 13.23 0.37 -12.25
CA PRO A 426 12.64 -0.66 -13.09
C PRO A 426 11.28 -1.06 -12.54
N ILE A 427 10.32 -1.30 -13.44
CA ILE A 427 8.91 -1.59 -13.09
C ILE A 427 8.78 -2.72 -12.06
N TRP A 428 9.66 -3.72 -12.10
CA TRP A 428 9.66 -4.81 -11.14
C TRP A 428 9.91 -4.32 -9.70
N ALA A 429 10.73 -3.27 -9.50
CA ALA A 429 10.98 -2.69 -8.19
C ALA A 429 9.75 -1.92 -7.69
N TRP A 430 9.03 -1.21 -8.57
CA TRP A 430 7.74 -0.61 -8.21
C TRP A 430 6.69 -1.63 -7.80
N LEU A 431 6.58 -2.73 -8.55
CA LEU A 431 5.65 -3.81 -8.22
C LEU A 431 6.06 -4.52 -6.92
N ALA A 432 7.34 -4.77 -6.71
CA ALA A 432 7.85 -5.36 -5.48
C ALA A 432 7.56 -4.44 -4.28
N ALA A 433 7.84 -3.15 -4.40
CA ALA A 433 7.53 -2.16 -3.36
C ALA A 433 6.02 -2.11 -3.07
N LEU A 434 5.17 -2.11 -4.12
CA LEU A 434 3.71 -2.12 -3.96
C LEU A 434 3.22 -3.37 -3.23
N VAL A 435 3.73 -4.55 -3.60
CA VAL A 435 3.38 -5.81 -2.91
C VAL A 435 3.82 -5.74 -1.45
N VAL A 436 5.07 -5.35 -1.16
CA VAL A 436 5.60 -5.25 0.20
C VAL A 436 4.80 -4.27 1.05
N VAL A 437 4.57 -3.04 0.56
CA VAL A 437 3.80 -2.02 1.27
C VAL A 437 2.37 -2.48 1.51
N SER A 438 1.72 -3.08 0.50
CA SER A 438 0.39 -3.66 0.64
C SER A 438 0.38 -4.76 1.69
N SER A 439 1.32 -5.71 1.65
CA SER A 439 1.38 -6.83 2.59
C SER A 439 1.64 -6.37 4.03
N VAL A 440 2.52 -5.41 4.25
CA VAL A 440 2.79 -4.83 5.58
C VAL A 440 1.55 -4.12 6.12
N PHE A 441 0.88 -3.33 5.27
CA PHE A 441 -0.36 -2.66 5.63
C PHE A 441 -1.46 -3.66 6.01
N ARG A 442 -1.69 -4.69 5.18
CA ARG A 442 -2.69 -5.75 5.43
C ARG A 442 -2.35 -6.59 6.64
N TYR A 443 -1.08 -6.91 6.86
CA TYR A 443 -0.61 -7.56 8.08
C TYR A 443 -1.00 -6.73 9.32
N GLY A 444 -0.72 -5.42 9.32
CA GLY A 444 -1.08 -4.52 10.41
C GLY A 444 -2.57 -4.51 10.74
N LEU A 445 -3.43 -4.51 9.71
CA LEU A 445 -4.89 -4.59 9.89
C LEU A 445 -5.34 -5.98 10.37
N SER A 446 -4.76 -7.06 9.81
CA SER A 446 -5.08 -8.44 10.20
C SER A 446 -4.81 -8.75 11.68
N ARG A 447 -3.88 -8.01 12.32
CA ARG A 447 -3.57 -8.12 13.75
C ARG A 447 -4.70 -7.64 14.66
N ARG A 448 -5.64 -6.83 14.15
CA ARG A 448 -6.81 -6.35 14.89
C ARG A 448 -7.96 -7.34 14.91
N VAL A 449 -7.97 -8.30 13.97
CA VAL A 449 -8.88 -9.45 13.99
C VAL A 449 -8.27 -10.49 14.93
N VAL A 450 -8.71 -10.51 16.19
CA VAL A 450 -8.08 -11.29 17.27
C VAL A 450 -8.57 -12.74 17.37
N ALA A 451 -9.74 -13.04 16.82
CA ALA A 451 -10.37 -14.37 16.81
C ALA A 451 -11.11 -14.65 15.49
N PRO A 452 -11.26 -15.93 15.11
CA PRO A 452 -12.13 -16.31 14.00
C PRO A 452 -13.58 -15.97 14.33
N TRP A 453 -14.29 -15.43 13.37
CA TRP A 453 -15.68 -15.00 13.54
C TRP A 453 -16.55 -15.40 12.35
N ILE A 454 -15.94 -15.67 11.18
CA ILE A 454 -16.60 -16.39 10.08
C ILE A 454 -16.41 -17.90 10.35
N MET A 455 -16.95 -18.34 11.49
CA MET A 455 -16.46 -19.51 12.22
C MET A 455 -16.46 -20.81 11.42
N VAL A 456 -17.56 -21.16 10.74
CA VAL A 456 -17.64 -22.46 10.04
C VAL A 456 -16.62 -22.53 8.90
N ASP A 457 -16.50 -21.47 8.10
CA ASP A 457 -15.54 -21.44 6.99
C ASP A 457 -14.10 -21.42 7.51
N GLU A 458 -13.78 -20.57 8.49
CA GLU A 458 -12.43 -20.47 9.07
C GLU A 458 -12.01 -21.78 9.75
N LEU A 459 -12.95 -22.46 10.42
CA LEU A 459 -12.74 -23.77 11.02
C LEU A 459 -12.41 -24.80 9.93
N ILE A 460 -13.23 -24.91 8.88
CA ILE A 460 -12.99 -25.85 7.78
C ILE A 460 -11.59 -25.69 7.19
N TYR A 461 -11.19 -24.48 6.82
CA TYR A 461 -9.88 -24.27 6.19
C TYR A 461 -8.73 -24.48 7.18
N SER A 462 -8.94 -24.18 8.47
CA SER A 462 -7.95 -24.48 9.51
C SER A 462 -7.77 -25.99 9.71
N GLU A 463 -8.84 -26.77 9.79
CA GLU A 463 -8.82 -28.22 9.99
C GLU A 463 -8.16 -28.95 8.81
N LEU A 464 -8.49 -28.54 7.58
CA LEU A 464 -7.85 -29.07 6.37
C LEU A 464 -6.34 -28.78 6.36
N ALA A 465 -5.92 -27.62 6.87
CA ALA A 465 -4.52 -27.24 6.91
C ALA A 465 -3.74 -27.94 8.04
N LYS A 466 -4.36 -28.08 9.24
CA LYS A 466 -3.80 -28.84 10.38
C LYS A 466 -3.63 -30.31 10.00
N SER A 467 -4.68 -30.96 9.50
CA SER A 467 -4.65 -32.36 9.10
C SER A 467 -3.61 -32.62 8.00
N PHE A 468 -3.49 -31.73 7.02
CA PHE A 468 -2.46 -31.87 5.98
C PHE A 468 -1.04 -31.68 6.53
N ALA A 469 -0.84 -30.73 7.45
CA ALA A 469 0.45 -30.50 8.09
C ALA A 469 0.93 -31.73 8.89
N ASP A 470 0.00 -32.44 9.53
CA ASP A 470 0.30 -33.58 10.41
C ASP A 470 0.33 -34.92 9.66
N THR A 471 -0.60 -35.15 8.73
CA THR A 471 -0.81 -36.47 8.08
C THR A 471 -0.52 -36.48 6.58
N GLY A 472 -0.46 -35.32 5.92
CA GLY A 472 -0.42 -35.22 4.45
C GLY A 472 -1.77 -35.43 3.76
N HIS A 473 -2.85 -35.60 4.52
CA HIS A 473 -4.21 -35.77 4.02
C HIS A 473 -5.12 -34.61 4.44
N PHE A 474 -6.06 -34.23 3.58
CA PHE A 474 -7.05 -33.19 3.86
C PHE A 474 -8.27 -33.79 4.55
N LEU A 475 -8.30 -33.68 5.88
CA LEU A 475 -9.30 -34.30 6.74
C LEU A 475 -10.03 -33.25 7.59
N ILE A 476 -11.31 -33.50 7.84
CA ILE A 476 -12.09 -32.80 8.86
C ILE A 476 -12.64 -33.87 9.78
N ARG A 477 -12.24 -33.85 11.05
CA ARG A 477 -12.63 -34.88 12.04
C ARG A 477 -12.37 -36.31 11.51
N ASP A 478 -11.18 -36.52 10.96
CA ASP A 478 -10.69 -37.77 10.34
C ASP A 478 -11.46 -38.26 9.10
N VAL A 479 -12.38 -37.47 8.57
CA VAL A 479 -13.13 -37.80 7.35
C VAL A 479 -12.58 -37.00 6.16
N HIS A 480 -12.32 -37.70 5.05
CA HIS A 480 -11.97 -37.05 3.79
C HIS A 480 -13.14 -36.21 3.30
N HIS A 481 -12.93 -34.91 3.20
CA HIS A 481 -13.95 -33.97 2.75
C HIS A 481 -13.54 -33.37 1.40
N GLY A 482 -13.79 -34.09 0.30
CA GLY A 482 -13.34 -33.74 -1.05
C GLY A 482 -14.05 -32.55 -1.72
N ALA A 483 -14.89 -31.83 -0.97
CA ALA A 483 -15.72 -30.75 -1.48
C ALA A 483 -15.10 -29.35 -1.36
N TYR A 484 -14.07 -29.18 -0.51
CA TYR A 484 -13.44 -27.90 -0.26
C TYR A 484 -12.10 -27.82 -1.00
N GLY A 485 -11.78 -26.65 -1.54
CA GLY A 485 -10.58 -26.47 -2.36
C GLY A 485 -9.29 -26.76 -1.58
N ALA A 486 -8.39 -27.54 -2.17
CA ALA A 486 -7.15 -28.00 -1.54
C ALA A 486 -6.03 -26.96 -1.57
N VAL A 487 -6.06 -26.01 -2.51
CA VAL A 487 -4.95 -25.07 -2.75
C VAL A 487 -4.74 -24.13 -1.57
N TYR A 488 -5.80 -23.57 -1.00
CA TYR A 488 -5.68 -22.63 0.11
C TYR A 488 -5.16 -23.29 1.40
N PRO A 489 -5.77 -24.40 1.90
CA PRO A 489 -5.24 -25.15 3.04
C PRO A 489 -3.78 -25.57 2.87
N LEU A 490 -3.38 -26.01 1.66
CA LEU A 490 -1.99 -26.36 1.36
C LEU A 490 -1.01 -25.20 1.59
N LEU A 491 -1.40 -23.98 1.21
CA LEU A 491 -0.55 -22.80 1.32
C LEU A 491 -0.40 -22.31 2.77
N ILE A 492 -1.42 -22.52 3.62
CA ILE A 492 -1.37 -22.13 5.04
C ILE A 492 -0.89 -23.26 5.96
N ALA A 493 -0.86 -24.52 5.50
CA ALA A 493 -0.36 -25.68 6.26
C ALA A 493 1.04 -25.48 6.89
N PRO A 494 2.02 -24.79 6.26
CA PRO A 494 3.30 -24.52 6.90
C PRO A 494 3.19 -23.73 8.22
N ALA A 495 2.22 -22.83 8.35
CA ALA A 495 1.99 -22.09 9.60
C ALA A 495 1.62 -23.04 10.74
N TRP A 496 0.74 -24.01 10.47
CA TRP A 496 0.31 -25.02 11.42
C TRP A 496 1.43 -26.02 11.77
N LYS A 497 2.35 -26.27 10.83
CA LYS A 497 3.51 -27.13 11.09
C LYS A 497 4.60 -26.44 11.93
N LEU A 498 4.86 -25.16 11.69
CA LEU A 498 5.97 -24.43 12.29
C LEU A 498 5.68 -23.91 13.70
N PHE A 499 4.44 -23.47 13.96
CA PHE A 499 4.06 -22.91 15.26
C PHE A 499 3.43 -23.98 16.14
N ALA A 500 3.80 -24.00 17.42
CA ALA A 500 3.26 -24.95 18.40
C ALA A 500 1.89 -24.50 18.93
N SER A 501 1.75 -23.21 19.30
CA SER A 501 0.49 -22.62 19.72
C SER A 501 -0.41 -22.32 18.52
N VAL A 502 -1.69 -22.61 18.65
CA VAL A 502 -2.69 -22.36 17.59
C VAL A 502 -2.93 -20.87 17.35
N PRO A 503 -3.11 -20.02 18.38
CA PRO A 503 -3.13 -18.57 18.19
C PRO A 503 -1.99 -18.00 17.34
N ASP A 504 -0.76 -18.49 17.54
CA ASP A 504 0.40 -18.08 16.74
C ASP A 504 0.34 -18.61 15.31
N ALA A 505 -0.07 -19.88 15.13
CA ALA A 505 -0.30 -20.47 13.81
C ALA A 505 -1.37 -19.70 13.02
N TYR A 506 -2.44 -19.26 13.69
CA TYR A 506 -3.49 -18.43 13.10
C TYR A 506 -2.94 -17.08 12.63
N ALA A 507 -2.13 -16.41 13.46
CA ALA A 507 -1.47 -15.16 13.08
C ALA A 507 -0.52 -15.34 11.88
N ALA A 508 0.25 -16.43 11.85
CA ALA A 508 1.14 -16.75 10.74
C ALA A 508 0.36 -17.07 9.45
N ALA A 509 -0.75 -17.80 9.53
CA ALA A 509 -1.61 -18.10 8.38
C ALA A 509 -2.23 -16.82 7.79
N LYS A 510 -2.67 -15.86 8.61
CA LYS A 510 -3.12 -14.54 8.14
C LYS A 510 -2.00 -13.69 7.51
N THR A 511 -0.78 -13.85 7.99
CA THR A 511 0.41 -13.21 7.38
C THR A 511 0.66 -13.77 5.99
N ILE A 512 0.56 -15.08 5.81
CA ILE A 512 0.61 -15.73 4.49
C ILE A 512 -0.51 -15.19 3.59
N GLY A 513 -1.75 -15.11 4.10
CA GLY A 513 -2.89 -14.53 3.38
C GLY A 513 -2.67 -13.07 2.94
N SER A 514 -2.06 -12.26 3.80
CA SER A 514 -1.71 -10.85 3.51
C SER A 514 -0.73 -10.73 2.35
N VAL A 515 0.28 -11.60 2.29
CA VAL A 515 1.22 -11.64 1.16
C VAL A 515 0.54 -12.13 -0.11
N LEU A 516 -0.17 -13.26 -0.04
CA LEU A 516 -0.81 -13.88 -1.20
C LEU A 516 -1.81 -12.93 -1.87
N MET A 517 -2.66 -12.27 -1.10
CA MET A 517 -3.68 -11.38 -1.67
C MET A 517 -3.05 -10.10 -2.28
N SER A 518 -1.96 -9.58 -1.69
CA SER A 518 -1.21 -8.43 -2.24
C SER A 518 -0.51 -8.75 -3.56
N LEU A 519 -0.16 -10.02 -3.83
CA LEU A 519 0.43 -10.44 -5.11
C LEU A 519 -0.49 -10.15 -6.30
N THR A 520 -1.78 -9.88 -6.09
CA THR A 520 -2.74 -9.50 -7.14
C THR A 520 -2.29 -8.28 -7.95
N ALA A 521 -1.48 -7.39 -7.36
CA ALA A 521 -0.88 -6.26 -8.08
C ALA A 521 -0.12 -6.69 -9.35
N ILE A 522 0.56 -7.84 -9.31
CA ILE A 522 1.41 -8.33 -10.40
C ILE A 522 0.60 -8.74 -11.65
N PRO A 523 -0.34 -9.71 -11.58
CA PRO A 523 -1.13 -10.09 -12.75
C PRO A 523 -2.00 -8.93 -13.24
N VAL A 524 -2.54 -8.09 -12.34
CA VAL A 524 -3.32 -6.91 -12.74
C VAL A 524 -2.48 -5.90 -13.51
N TYR A 525 -1.23 -5.65 -13.10
CA TYR A 525 -0.32 -4.81 -13.86
C TYR A 525 -0.11 -5.36 -15.28
N PHE A 526 0.23 -6.63 -15.42
CA PHE A 526 0.48 -7.24 -16.73
C PHE A 526 -0.78 -7.30 -17.61
N LEU A 527 -1.95 -7.42 -16.97
CA LEU A 527 -3.25 -7.37 -17.62
C LEU A 527 -3.54 -5.97 -18.14
N ALA A 528 -3.35 -4.95 -17.31
CA ALA A 528 -3.49 -3.55 -17.68
C ALA A 528 -2.53 -3.17 -18.82
N ARG A 529 -1.29 -3.67 -18.80
CA ARG A 529 -0.30 -3.41 -19.86
C ARG A 529 -0.70 -3.88 -21.25
N ARG A 530 -1.72 -4.72 -21.37
CA ARG A 530 -2.29 -5.13 -22.67
C ARG A 530 -3.04 -3.99 -23.35
N VAL A 531 -3.61 -3.07 -22.57
CA VAL A 531 -4.48 -2.01 -23.07
C VAL A 531 -3.99 -0.60 -22.74
N ILE A 532 -3.22 -0.42 -21.67
CA ILE A 532 -2.75 0.90 -21.21
C ILE A 532 -1.23 0.98 -21.02
N ALA A 533 -0.70 2.22 -21.00
CA ALA A 533 0.72 2.53 -20.86
C ALA A 533 1.30 2.07 -19.50
N PRO A 534 2.64 2.00 -19.34
CA PRO A 534 3.29 1.50 -18.12
C PRO A 534 2.87 2.17 -16.82
N ILE A 535 2.83 3.50 -16.79
CA ILE A 535 2.54 4.27 -15.56
C ILE A 535 1.06 4.12 -15.16
N PRO A 536 0.07 4.32 -16.05
CA PRO A 536 -1.34 4.01 -15.74
C PRO A 536 -1.58 2.54 -15.34
N SER A 537 -0.77 1.59 -15.85
CA SER A 537 -0.86 0.19 -15.42
C SER A 537 -0.44 -0.02 -13.96
N LEU A 538 0.53 0.76 -13.46
CA LEU A 538 0.86 0.77 -12.02
C LEU A 538 -0.31 1.30 -11.21
N LEU A 539 -1.01 2.34 -11.69
CA LEU A 539 -2.23 2.84 -11.03
C LEU A 539 -3.33 1.77 -10.99
N ALA A 540 -3.50 0.97 -12.05
CA ALA A 540 -4.43 -0.17 -12.03
C ALA A 540 -4.07 -1.20 -10.96
N ALA A 541 -2.77 -1.50 -10.80
CA ALA A 541 -2.27 -2.40 -9.77
C ALA A 541 -2.50 -1.83 -8.35
N ILE A 542 -2.25 -0.54 -8.15
CA ILE A 542 -2.51 0.16 -6.87
C ILE A 542 -4.01 0.07 -6.52
N LEU A 543 -4.91 0.42 -7.46
CA LEU A 543 -6.35 0.35 -7.23
C LEU A 543 -6.81 -1.08 -6.92
N ALA A 544 -6.25 -2.09 -7.58
CA ALA A 544 -6.60 -3.49 -7.33
C ALA A 544 -6.19 -4.01 -5.94
N VAL A 545 -5.11 -3.48 -5.35
CA VAL A 545 -4.74 -3.78 -3.95
C VAL A 545 -5.28 -2.75 -2.95
N ALA A 546 -6.00 -1.73 -3.41
CA ALA A 546 -6.71 -0.77 -2.57
C ALA A 546 -8.17 -1.17 -2.32
N VAL A 547 -8.71 -2.16 -3.05
CA VAL A 547 -10.12 -2.53 -2.94
C VAL A 547 -10.49 -2.93 -1.49
N PRO A 548 -11.71 -2.59 -1.00
CA PRO A 548 -12.09 -2.82 0.40
C PRO A 548 -12.07 -4.31 0.80
N SER A 549 -12.39 -5.21 -0.13
CA SER A 549 -12.37 -6.66 0.09
C SER A 549 -11.02 -7.25 0.49
N LEU A 550 -9.90 -6.51 0.43
CA LEU A 550 -8.64 -6.99 1.02
C LEU A 550 -8.70 -7.14 2.56
N MET A 551 -9.79 -6.72 3.22
CA MET A 551 -10.03 -7.00 4.64
C MET A 551 -10.16 -8.50 4.95
N TYR A 552 -10.49 -9.35 3.97
CA TYR A 552 -10.46 -10.81 4.13
C TYR A 552 -9.07 -11.39 4.42
N THR A 553 -7.99 -10.60 4.29
CA THR A 553 -6.65 -11.00 4.78
C THR A 553 -6.59 -11.16 6.30
N GLY A 554 -7.56 -10.57 7.03
CA GLY A 554 -7.75 -10.75 8.45
C GLY A 554 -8.40 -12.08 8.87
N THR A 555 -8.85 -12.91 7.93
CA THR A 555 -9.58 -14.16 8.19
C THR A 555 -8.97 -15.32 7.39
N LEU A 556 -9.34 -16.56 7.72
CA LEU A 556 -8.84 -17.75 6.99
C LEU A 556 -9.71 -18.15 5.79
N MET A 557 -9.67 -17.32 4.75
CA MET A 557 -10.62 -17.40 3.62
C MET A 557 -9.92 -17.67 2.28
N THR A 558 -10.55 -18.49 1.42
CA THR A 558 -10.02 -18.83 0.07
C THR A 558 -9.88 -17.63 -0.86
N GLU A 559 -10.65 -16.58 -0.62
CA GLU A 559 -10.60 -15.26 -1.23
C GLU A 559 -9.16 -14.75 -1.41
N THR A 560 -8.33 -14.99 -0.38
CA THR A 560 -6.92 -14.52 -0.32
C THR A 560 -6.05 -15.11 -1.43
N VAL A 561 -6.37 -16.31 -1.91
CA VAL A 561 -5.67 -17.00 -3.02
C VAL A 561 -6.46 -16.90 -4.31
N PHE A 562 -7.79 -16.94 -4.22
CA PHE A 562 -8.63 -16.91 -5.40
C PHE A 562 -8.56 -15.58 -6.15
N TYR A 563 -8.44 -14.45 -5.44
CA TYR A 563 -8.32 -13.13 -6.06
C TYR A 563 -7.11 -12.96 -7.00
N PRO A 564 -5.86 -13.23 -6.56
CA PRO A 564 -4.70 -13.17 -7.46
C PRO A 564 -4.78 -14.23 -8.56
N LEU A 565 -5.31 -15.42 -8.25
CA LEU A 565 -5.46 -16.50 -9.23
C LEU A 565 -6.48 -16.17 -10.33
N PHE A 566 -7.60 -15.55 -9.98
CA PHE A 566 -8.58 -15.04 -10.94
C PHE A 566 -7.95 -13.99 -11.85
N ALA A 567 -7.14 -13.06 -11.31
CA ALA A 567 -6.41 -12.09 -12.12
C ALA A 567 -5.41 -12.77 -13.08
N CYS A 568 -4.75 -13.85 -12.65
CA CYS A 568 -3.92 -14.69 -13.53
C CYS A 568 -4.73 -15.38 -14.63
N VAL A 569 -5.92 -15.91 -14.33
CA VAL A 569 -6.84 -16.48 -15.33
C VAL A 569 -7.26 -15.43 -16.34
N ALA A 570 -7.67 -14.24 -15.89
CA ALA A 570 -8.05 -13.13 -16.77
C ALA A 570 -6.90 -12.72 -17.69
N LEU A 571 -5.68 -12.61 -17.16
CA LEU A 571 -4.47 -12.35 -17.93
C LEU A 571 -4.19 -13.45 -18.97
N ALA A 572 -4.22 -14.72 -18.56
CA ALA A 572 -4.00 -15.85 -19.47
C ALA A 572 -5.06 -15.91 -20.57
N LEU A 573 -6.33 -15.62 -20.25
CA LEU A 573 -7.42 -15.54 -21.21
C LEU A 573 -7.16 -14.46 -22.26
N ILE A 574 -6.83 -13.25 -21.81
CA ILE A 574 -6.56 -12.13 -22.72
C ILE A 574 -5.32 -12.41 -23.58
N LEU A 575 -4.26 -13.00 -23.02
CA LEU A 575 -3.08 -13.43 -23.79
C LEU A 575 -3.41 -14.52 -24.83
N ALA A 576 -4.30 -15.46 -24.49
CA ALA A 576 -4.76 -16.49 -25.42
C ALA A 576 -5.62 -15.90 -26.56
N LEU A 577 -6.45 -14.90 -26.26
CA LEU A 577 -7.26 -14.18 -27.25
C LEU A 577 -6.39 -13.29 -28.17
N GLU A 578 -5.33 -12.67 -27.65
CA GLU A 578 -4.38 -11.88 -28.43
C GLU A 578 -3.62 -12.74 -29.45
N ARG A 579 -3.10 -13.89 -28.99
CA ARG A 579 -2.38 -14.86 -29.82
C ARG A 579 -2.77 -16.29 -29.42
N PRO A 580 -3.61 -16.99 -30.21
CA PRO A 580 -4.17 -18.30 -29.86
C PRO A 580 -3.18 -19.45 -30.06
N THR A 581 -2.04 -19.43 -29.37
CA THR A 581 -1.07 -20.54 -29.35
C THR A 581 -1.56 -21.67 -28.44
N ILE A 582 -1.19 -22.92 -28.75
CA ILE A 582 -1.54 -24.09 -27.93
C ILE A 582 -1.03 -23.92 -26.49
N GLN A 583 0.21 -23.44 -26.31
CA GLN A 583 0.79 -23.21 -25.00
C GLN A 583 -0.05 -22.25 -24.14
N ARG A 584 -0.50 -21.11 -24.69
CA ARG A 584 -1.34 -20.16 -23.96
C ARG A 584 -2.72 -20.74 -23.62
N GLN A 585 -3.30 -21.54 -24.52
CA GLN A 585 -4.56 -22.24 -24.27
C GLN A 585 -4.41 -23.28 -23.14
N LEU A 586 -3.32 -24.04 -23.12
CA LEU A 586 -3.03 -25.01 -22.05
C LEU A 586 -2.74 -24.32 -20.71
N VAL A 587 -1.99 -23.22 -20.70
CA VAL A 587 -1.73 -22.43 -19.48
C VAL A 587 -3.04 -21.87 -18.91
N LEU A 588 -3.91 -21.33 -19.76
CA LEU A 588 -5.24 -20.87 -19.35
C LEU A 588 -6.06 -22.00 -18.71
N LEU A 589 -6.11 -23.17 -19.34
CA LEU A 589 -6.83 -24.33 -18.81
C LEU A 589 -6.24 -24.83 -17.49
N ALA A 590 -4.91 -24.85 -17.35
CA ALA A 590 -4.24 -25.20 -16.11
C ALA A 590 -4.56 -24.22 -14.98
N LEU A 591 -4.60 -22.91 -15.27
CA LEU A 591 -5.00 -21.89 -14.29
C LEU A 591 -6.48 -21.99 -13.92
N CYS A 592 -7.37 -22.30 -14.87
CA CYS A 592 -8.79 -22.57 -14.57
C CYS A 592 -8.95 -23.81 -13.67
N LEU A 593 -8.17 -24.87 -13.91
CA LEU A 593 -8.15 -26.05 -13.04
C LEU A 593 -7.63 -25.69 -11.64
N LEU A 594 -6.54 -24.93 -11.54
CA LEU A 594 -6.02 -24.48 -10.25
C LEU A 594 -7.03 -23.59 -9.52
N ALA A 595 -7.76 -22.73 -10.24
CA ALA A 595 -8.84 -21.91 -9.70
C ALA A 595 -9.98 -22.78 -9.16
N PHE A 596 -10.37 -23.82 -9.90
CA PHE A 596 -11.36 -24.81 -9.46
C PHE A 596 -10.91 -25.60 -8.22
N LEU A 597 -9.63 -26.00 -8.16
CA LEU A 597 -9.04 -26.66 -7.00
C LEU A 597 -8.88 -25.72 -5.79
N THR A 598 -8.93 -24.40 -6.00
CA THR A 598 -8.98 -23.41 -4.91
C THR A 598 -10.42 -23.20 -4.45
N ARG A 599 -11.37 -23.12 -5.39
CA ARG A 599 -12.80 -22.95 -5.15
C ARG A 599 -13.61 -23.62 -6.25
N SER A 600 -14.54 -24.48 -5.89
CA SER A 600 -15.45 -25.16 -6.82
C SER A 600 -16.30 -24.19 -7.67
N GLN A 601 -16.66 -23.02 -7.13
CA GLN A 601 -17.37 -21.94 -7.84
C GLN A 601 -16.63 -21.49 -9.12
N ALA A 602 -15.30 -21.65 -9.17
CA ALA A 602 -14.51 -21.33 -10.35
C ALA A 602 -14.86 -22.17 -11.59
N ILE A 603 -15.71 -23.19 -11.46
CA ILE A 603 -16.25 -23.94 -12.61
C ILE A 603 -16.93 -23.00 -13.63
N ILE A 604 -17.45 -21.85 -13.18
CA ILE A 604 -18.05 -20.83 -14.04
C ILE A 604 -17.06 -20.21 -15.04
N LEU A 605 -15.76 -20.32 -14.78
CA LEU A 605 -14.72 -19.84 -15.69
C LEU A 605 -14.72 -20.64 -17.01
N ILE A 606 -15.22 -21.88 -17.00
CA ILE A 606 -15.33 -22.74 -18.19
C ILE A 606 -16.23 -22.08 -19.26
N PRO A 607 -17.53 -21.79 -18.99
CA PRO A 607 -18.37 -21.12 -19.97
C PRO A 607 -17.87 -19.70 -20.29
N ALA A 608 -17.30 -18.96 -19.33
CA ALA A 608 -16.71 -17.66 -19.61
C ALA A 608 -15.59 -17.72 -20.66
N VAL A 609 -14.60 -18.60 -20.44
CA VAL A 609 -13.50 -18.84 -21.38
C VAL A 609 -14.00 -19.39 -22.72
N ALA A 610 -15.03 -20.25 -22.73
CA ALA A 610 -15.60 -20.79 -23.96
C ALA A 610 -16.31 -19.73 -24.82
N THR A 611 -16.97 -18.76 -24.18
CA THR A 611 -17.70 -17.67 -24.88
C THR A 611 -16.82 -16.48 -25.29
N ALA A 612 -15.65 -16.31 -24.70
CA ALA A 612 -14.77 -15.18 -24.99
C ALA A 612 -14.27 -15.13 -26.45
N PRO A 613 -13.82 -16.25 -27.08
CA PRO A 613 -13.51 -16.25 -28.51
C PRO A 613 -14.71 -15.92 -29.39
N LEU A 614 -15.93 -16.36 -29.02
CA LEU A 614 -17.15 -16.04 -29.76
C LEU A 614 -17.40 -14.52 -29.76
N LEU A 615 -17.32 -13.90 -28.58
CA LEU A 615 -17.49 -12.45 -28.45
C LEU A 615 -16.41 -11.68 -29.22
N LEU A 616 -15.16 -12.15 -29.21
CA LEU A 616 -14.08 -11.55 -30.00
C LEU A 616 -14.38 -11.61 -31.50
N THR A 617 -14.84 -12.77 -32.02
CA THR A 617 -15.18 -12.89 -33.45
C THR A 617 -16.31 -11.94 -33.86
N TRP A 618 -17.28 -11.71 -32.98
CA TRP A 618 -18.38 -10.77 -33.17
C TRP A 618 -17.91 -9.30 -33.15
N LEU A 619 -17.00 -8.94 -32.24
CA LEU A 619 -16.40 -7.60 -32.15
C LEU A 619 -15.48 -7.28 -33.35
N ASP A 620 -14.76 -8.27 -33.86
CA ASP A 620 -13.83 -8.13 -34.99
C ASP A 620 -14.52 -8.24 -36.37
N ARG A 621 -15.84 -8.53 -36.42
CA ARG A 621 -16.59 -8.82 -37.66
C ARG A 621 -15.97 -9.94 -38.50
N ARG A 622 -15.36 -10.93 -37.85
CA ARG A 622 -14.71 -12.07 -38.50
C ARG A 622 -15.70 -13.22 -38.70
N ARG A 623 -15.40 -14.10 -39.65
CA ARG A 623 -16.17 -15.34 -39.88
C ARG A 623 -15.91 -16.33 -38.74
N LEU A 624 -16.92 -17.11 -38.34
CA LEU A 624 -16.81 -18.15 -37.30
C LEU A 624 -15.69 -19.18 -37.53
N ARG A 625 -15.17 -19.32 -38.75
CA ARG A 625 -14.01 -20.19 -39.05
C ARG A 625 -12.75 -19.81 -38.25
N THR A 626 -12.61 -18.57 -37.78
CA THR A 626 -11.49 -18.16 -36.91
C THR A 626 -11.53 -18.81 -35.51
N LEU A 627 -12.63 -19.49 -35.14
CA LEU A 627 -12.68 -20.30 -33.92
C LEU A 627 -11.79 -21.55 -34.00
N THR A 628 -11.39 -21.96 -35.21
CA THR A 628 -10.45 -23.08 -35.40
C THR A 628 -9.07 -22.81 -34.80
N ASP A 629 -8.70 -21.54 -34.61
CA ASP A 629 -7.49 -21.15 -33.90
C ASP A 629 -7.53 -21.56 -32.41
N PHE A 630 -8.75 -21.74 -31.85
CA PHE A 630 -9.00 -22.16 -30.48
C PHE A 630 -9.37 -23.64 -30.35
N LYS A 631 -9.01 -24.46 -31.35
CA LYS A 631 -9.32 -25.91 -31.36
C LYS A 631 -8.77 -26.66 -30.15
N ALA A 632 -7.63 -26.26 -29.60
CA ALA A 632 -7.04 -26.90 -28.43
C ALA A 632 -7.87 -26.61 -27.17
N LEU A 633 -8.35 -25.37 -27.01
CA LEU A 633 -9.27 -24.98 -25.96
C LEU A 633 -10.57 -25.78 -26.05
N TYR A 634 -11.28 -25.71 -27.18
CA TYR A 634 -12.56 -26.40 -27.32
C TYR A 634 -12.41 -27.92 -27.27
N GLY A 635 -11.32 -28.48 -27.82
CA GLY A 635 -11.01 -29.90 -27.74
C GLY A 635 -10.76 -30.37 -26.30
N ALA A 636 -9.99 -29.62 -25.52
CA ALA A 636 -9.73 -29.94 -24.11
C ALA A 636 -10.99 -29.78 -23.24
N LEU A 637 -11.79 -28.74 -23.46
CA LEU A 637 -13.08 -28.56 -22.77
C LEU A 637 -14.03 -29.72 -23.07
N LEU A 638 -14.14 -30.13 -24.33
CA LEU A 638 -14.96 -31.28 -24.72
C LEU A 638 -14.42 -32.58 -24.09
N ALA A 639 -13.10 -32.80 -24.12
CA ALA A 639 -12.48 -33.95 -23.50
C ALA A 639 -12.73 -34.00 -21.98
N ALA A 640 -12.67 -32.85 -21.29
CA ALA A 640 -12.98 -32.75 -19.87
C ALA A 640 -14.44 -33.11 -19.58
N VAL A 641 -15.39 -32.57 -20.35
CA VAL A 641 -16.82 -32.92 -20.22
C VAL A 641 -17.05 -34.41 -20.46
N VAL A 642 -16.47 -34.99 -21.51
CA VAL A 642 -16.59 -36.43 -21.81
C VAL A 642 -15.96 -37.27 -20.70
N ALA A 643 -14.77 -36.92 -20.22
CA ALA A 643 -14.10 -37.63 -19.13
C ALA A 643 -14.94 -37.61 -17.85
N VAL A 644 -15.51 -36.46 -17.49
CA VAL A 644 -16.42 -36.32 -16.34
C VAL A 644 -17.64 -37.23 -16.50
N LEU A 645 -18.30 -37.21 -17.66
CA LEU A 645 -19.46 -38.06 -17.92
C LEU A 645 -19.12 -39.54 -17.86
N VAL A 646 -17.99 -39.96 -18.45
CA VAL A 646 -17.54 -41.36 -18.44
C VAL A 646 -17.17 -41.83 -17.03
N VAL A 647 -16.42 -41.03 -16.28
CA VAL A 647 -16.00 -41.38 -14.91
C VAL A 647 -17.21 -41.45 -13.98
N GLN A 648 -18.15 -40.51 -14.06
CA GLN A 648 -19.34 -40.52 -13.21
C GLN A 648 -20.30 -41.66 -13.58
N LEU A 649 -20.49 -41.91 -14.88
CA LEU A 649 -21.26 -43.06 -15.34
C LEU A 649 -20.64 -44.39 -14.87
N ALA A 650 -19.31 -44.52 -14.92
CA ALA A 650 -18.59 -45.70 -14.43
C ALA A 650 -18.68 -45.87 -12.91
N ARG A 651 -18.82 -44.78 -12.15
CA ARG A 651 -19.02 -44.79 -10.69
C ARG A 651 -20.49 -44.93 -10.27
N GLY A 652 -21.43 -44.95 -11.23
CA GLY A 652 -22.86 -44.96 -10.94
C GLY A 652 -23.37 -43.67 -10.29
N HIS A 653 -22.61 -42.57 -10.40
CA HIS A 653 -22.88 -41.27 -9.79
C HIS A 653 -23.44 -40.29 -10.80
N SER A 654 -24.11 -39.25 -10.31
CA SER A 654 -24.60 -38.15 -11.14
C SER A 654 -23.43 -37.29 -11.62
N PRO A 655 -23.46 -36.73 -12.85
CA PRO A 655 -22.46 -35.75 -13.29
C PRO A 655 -22.33 -34.55 -12.33
N TYR A 656 -23.41 -34.20 -11.61
CA TYR A 656 -23.44 -33.10 -10.63
C TYR A 656 -22.67 -33.39 -9.33
N ASP A 657 -22.34 -34.65 -9.05
CA ASP A 657 -21.64 -35.04 -7.82
C ASP A 657 -20.16 -34.57 -7.81
N ILE A 658 -19.64 -34.14 -8.96
CA ILE A 658 -18.30 -33.51 -9.07
C ILE A 658 -18.24 -32.14 -8.39
N LEU A 659 -19.40 -31.48 -8.20
CA LEU A 659 -19.47 -30.18 -7.52
C LEU A 659 -19.31 -30.29 -6.00
N GLY A 660 -19.12 -31.50 -5.46
CA GLY A 660 -18.91 -31.72 -4.02
C GLY A 660 -20.07 -31.20 -3.18
N SER A 661 -19.78 -30.32 -2.22
CA SER A 661 -20.76 -29.67 -1.35
C SER A 661 -21.73 -28.76 -2.12
N TYR A 662 -21.36 -28.35 -3.34
CA TYR A 662 -22.24 -27.60 -4.23
C TYR A 662 -23.12 -28.50 -5.11
N SER A 663 -23.07 -29.83 -4.99
CA SER A 663 -24.02 -30.74 -5.67
C SER A 663 -25.49 -30.44 -5.34
N VAL A 664 -25.75 -29.78 -4.20
CA VAL A 664 -27.07 -29.27 -3.80
C VAL A 664 -27.62 -28.24 -4.80
N THR A 665 -26.75 -27.50 -5.51
CA THR A 665 -27.17 -26.58 -6.59
C THR A 665 -27.85 -27.32 -7.74
N GLY A 666 -27.39 -28.53 -8.09
CA GLY A 666 -28.01 -29.34 -9.15
C GLY A 666 -29.42 -29.84 -8.81
N HIS A 667 -29.79 -29.82 -7.52
CA HIS A 667 -31.08 -30.31 -7.01
C HIS A 667 -32.04 -29.17 -6.63
N ALA A 668 -31.59 -27.91 -6.72
CA ALA A 668 -32.39 -26.73 -6.39
C ALA A 668 -33.30 -26.31 -7.57
N THR A 669 -34.48 -25.77 -7.26
CA THR A 669 -35.42 -25.28 -8.30
C THR A 669 -35.17 -23.80 -8.60
N TYR A 670 -34.57 -23.50 -9.75
CA TYR A 670 -34.30 -22.13 -10.18
C TYR A 670 -35.47 -21.54 -10.96
N ARG A 671 -36.03 -20.43 -10.46
CA ARG A 671 -37.04 -19.66 -11.19
C ARG A 671 -36.35 -18.53 -11.97
N PRO A 672 -36.45 -18.46 -13.31
CA PRO A 672 -35.73 -17.47 -14.11
C PRO A 672 -35.94 -16.02 -13.65
N GLY A 673 -37.16 -15.65 -13.26
CA GLY A 673 -37.45 -14.31 -12.73
C GLY A 673 -36.77 -14.00 -11.39
N GLN A 674 -36.58 -15.00 -10.52
CA GLN A 674 -35.85 -14.81 -9.26
C GLN A 674 -34.34 -14.72 -9.50
N VAL A 675 -33.80 -15.56 -10.39
CA VAL A 675 -32.39 -15.48 -10.80
C VAL A 675 -32.10 -14.09 -11.38
N LEU A 676 -32.92 -13.60 -12.31
CA LEU A 676 -32.73 -12.29 -12.93
C LEU A 676 -32.81 -11.14 -11.90
N LYS A 677 -33.74 -11.22 -10.96
CA LYS A 677 -33.85 -10.27 -9.85
C LYS A 677 -32.56 -10.22 -9.03
N TRP A 678 -32.03 -11.38 -8.66
CA TRP A 678 -30.78 -11.45 -7.87
C TRP A 678 -29.56 -11.05 -8.69
N VAL A 679 -29.48 -11.39 -9.97
CA VAL A 679 -28.45 -10.86 -10.88
C VAL A 679 -28.49 -9.34 -10.91
N LEU A 680 -29.68 -8.74 -11.02
CA LEU A 680 -29.84 -7.29 -11.00
C LEU A 680 -29.34 -6.67 -9.68
N TYR A 681 -29.67 -7.25 -8.53
CA TYR A 681 -29.17 -6.77 -7.24
C TYR A 681 -27.65 -6.85 -7.13
N HIS A 682 -27.04 -7.94 -7.62
CA HIS A 682 -25.58 -8.06 -7.63
C HIS A 682 -24.91 -7.11 -8.62
N VAL A 683 -25.53 -6.82 -9.77
CA VAL A 683 -25.05 -5.79 -10.70
C VAL A 683 -25.11 -4.41 -10.04
N SER A 684 -26.25 -4.08 -9.42
CA SER A 684 -26.43 -2.80 -8.72
C SER A 684 -25.47 -2.61 -7.55
N GLU A 685 -25.21 -3.66 -6.79
CA GLU A 685 -24.24 -3.60 -5.69
C GLU A 685 -22.81 -3.54 -6.21
N LEU A 686 -22.44 -4.32 -7.23
CA LEU A 686 -21.11 -4.23 -7.85
C LEU A 686 -20.81 -2.83 -8.41
N ASP A 687 -21.82 -2.17 -8.99
CA ASP A 687 -21.73 -0.78 -9.45
C ASP A 687 -21.42 0.18 -8.28
N LEU A 688 -22.17 0.04 -7.19
CA LEU A 688 -21.96 0.78 -5.93
C LEU A 688 -20.57 0.50 -5.33
N TYR A 689 -20.15 -0.77 -5.26
CA TYR A 689 -18.85 -1.20 -4.78
C TYR A 689 -17.73 -0.45 -5.51
N LEU A 690 -17.82 -0.34 -6.83
CA LEU A 690 -16.83 0.33 -7.69
C LEU A 690 -16.88 1.87 -7.64
N GLY A 691 -17.85 2.47 -6.96
CA GLY A 691 -18.04 3.92 -6.94
C GLY A 691 -18.59 4.48 -8.26
N ILE A 692 -19.44 3.72 -8.97
CA ILE A 692 -20.23 4.08 -10.17
C ILE A 692 -19.42 4.31 -11.45
N VAL A 693 -18.36 5.11 -11.37
CA VAL A 693 -17.60 5.59 -12.53
C VAL A 693 -16.91 4.45 -13.31
N PRO A 694 -16.25 3.46 -12.68
CA PRO A 694 -15.64 2.34 -13.40
C PRO A 694 -16.66 1.48 -14.16
N PHE A 695 -17.86 1.29 -13.59
CA PHE A 695 -18.95 0.56 -14.22
C PHE A 695 -19.46 1.30 -15.46
N ALA A 696 -19.73 2.60 -15.34
CA ALA A 696 -20.13 3.45 -16.46
C ALA A 696 -19.09 3.44 -17.60
N ALA A 697 -17.80 3.46 -17.26
CA ALA A 697 -16.71 3.39 -18.25
C ALA A 697 -16.70 2.04 -19.00
N LEU A 698 -16.79 0.91 -18.30
CA LEU A 698 -16.86 -0.40 -18.96
C LEU A 698 -18.12 -0.53 -19.84
N LEU A 699 -19.28 -0.07 -19.35
CA LEU A 699 -20.53 -0.13 -20.10
C LEU A 699 -20.45 0.72 -21.37
N LEU A 700 -19.88 1.93 -21.29
CA LEU A 700 -19.63 2.78 -22.44
C LEU A 700 -18.71 2.09 -23.46
N LEU A 701 -17.57 1.54 -23.01
CA LEU A 701 -16.63 0.81 -23.85
C LEU A 701 -17.27 -0.42 -24.51
N ALA A 702 -18.13 -1.15 -23.81
CA ALA A 702 -18.87 -2.28 -24.36
C ALA A 702 -19.83 -1.85 -25.48
N VAL A 703 -20.57 -0.75 -25.28
CA VAL A 703 -21.51 -0.21 -26.29
C VAL A 703 -20.78 0.22 -27.55
N ILE A 704 -19.62 0.86 -27.43
CA ILE A 704 -18.81 1.31 -28.57
C ILE A 704 -17.79 0.26 -29.03
N GLY A 705 -17.82 -0.95 -28.48
CA GLY A 705 -16.74 -1.93 -28.59
C GLY A 705 -16.27 -2.21 -30.01
N ARG A 706 -17.18 -2.16 -30.99
CA ARG A 706 -16.85 -2.40 -32.40
C ARG A 706 -16.01 -1.30 -33.07
N SER A 707 -16.00 -0.08 -32.54
CA SER A 707 -15.20 1.03 -33.06
C SER A 707 -13.86 1.19 -32.34
N LEU A 708 -13.58 0.35 -31.33
CA LEU A 708 -12.34 0.43 -30.55
C LEU A 708 -11.16 -0.26 -31.24
N ASP A 709 -9.96 0.11 -30.80
CA ASP A 709 -8.71 -0.55 -31.20
C ASP A 709 -8.72 -2.03 -30.81
N ARG A 710 -7.95 -2.85 -31.54
CA ARG A 710 -7.92 -4.31 -31.34
C ARG A 710 -7.56 -4.72 -29.90
N PRO A 711 -6.56 -4.13 -29.22
CA PRO A 711 -6.25 -4.48 -27.84
C PRO A 711 -7.46 -4.34 -26.90
N LEU A 712 -8.21 -3.26 -27.02
CA LEU A 712 -9.37 -3.00 -26.18
C LEU A 712 -10.55 -3.93 -26.53
N ARG A 713 -10.73 -4.29 -27.81
CA ARG A 713 -11.69 -5.33 -28.21
C ARG A 713 -11.35 -6.70 -27.64
N VAL A 714 -10.07 -7.08 -27.64
CA VAL A 714 -9.61 -8.33 -27.02
C VAL A 714 -9.84 -8.33 -25.51
N PHE A 715 -9.52 -7.22 -24.84
CA PHE A 715 -9.80 -7.04 -23.42
C PHE A 715 -11.30 -7.17 -23.12
N LEU A 716 -12.18 -6.46 -23.85
CA LEU A 716 -13.64 -6.55 -23.67
C LEU A 716 -14.16 -7.97 -23.93
N ALA A 717 -13.62 -8.66 -24.94
CA ALA A 717 -13.99 -10.03 -25.26
C ALA A 717 -13.65 -11.03 -24.14
N GLY A 718 -12.62 -10.76 -23.34
CA GLY A 718 -12.30 -11.54 -22.13
C GLY A 718 -13.07 -11.08 -20.90
N ALA A 719 -13.15 -9.77 -20.65
CA ALA A 719 -13.72 -9.21 -19.44
C ALA A 719 -15.25 -9.39 -19.35
N ILE A 720 -15.99 -9.15 -20.44
CA ILE A 720 -17.46 -9.22 -20.44
C ILE A 720 -17.96 -10.63 -20.09
N PRO A 721 -17.45 -11.73 -20.68
CA PRO A 721 -17.85 -13.08 -20.29
C PRO A 721 -17.49 -13.43 -18.85
N LEU A 722 -16.28 -13.08 -18.38
CA LEU A 722 -15.87 -13.33 -17.00
C LEU A 722 -16.84 -12.67 -16.01
N ILE A 723 -17.20 -11.41 -16.26
CA ILE A 723 -18.15 -10.66 -15.45
C ILE A 723 -19.56 -11.27 -15.54
N GLY A 724 -20.06 -11.49 -16.75
CA GLY A 724 -21.45 -11.91 -16.98
C GLY A 724 -21.75 -13.31 -16.42
N TRP A 725 -20.83 -14.26 -16.60
CA TRP A 725 -21.03 -15.61 -16.08
C TRP A 725 -20.90 -15.68 -14.57
N LEU A 726 -19.94 -14.96 -13.97
CA LEU A 726 -19.81 -14.90 -12.51
C LEU A 726 -21.03 -14.24 -11.85
N LEU A 727 -21.54 -13.14 -12.43
CA LEU A 727 -22.80 -12.53 -11.99
C LEU A 727 -23.99 -13.49 -12.08
N LEU A 728 -24.07 -14.28 -13.15
CA LEU A 728 -25.14 -15.26 -13.33
C LEU A 728 -25.05 -16.38 -12.29
N GLU A 729 -23.86 -16.93 -12.03
CA GLU A 729 -23.65 -17.95 -11.01
C GLU A 729 -24.03 -17.43 -9.63
N VAL A 730 -23.50 -16.27 -9.25
CA VAL A 730 -23.73 -15.69 -7.93
C VAL A 730 -25.21 -15.32 -7.75
N GLY A 731 -25.84 -14.74 -8.77
CA GLY A 731 -27.28 -14.45 -8.75
C GLY A 731 -28.15 -15.71 -8.69
N ALA A 732 -27.77 -16.79 -9.38
CA ALA A 732 -28.46 -18.08 -9.30
C ALA A 732 -28.31 -18.69 -7.90
N PHE A 733 -27.10 -18.72 -7.35
CA PHE A 733 -26.82 -19.19 -6.00
C PHE A 733 -27.64 -18.42 -4.96
N ALA A 734 -27.64 -17.09 -5.04
CA ALA A 734 -28.40 -16.25 -4.12
C ALA A 734 -29.91 -16.48 -4.21
N SER A 735 -30.43 -16.75 -5.42
CA SER A 735 -31.86 -16.96 -5.64
C SER A 735 -32.44 -18.22 -4.98
N ALA A 736 -31.61 -19.23 -4.72
CA ALA A 736 -32.07 -20.54 -4.29
C ALA A 736 -31.48 -20.99 -2.94
N LEU A 737 -30.23 -20.65 -2.65
CA LEU A 737 -29.48 -21.22 -1.52
C LEU A 737 -29.11 -20.18 -0.46
N SER A 738 -28.99 -18.91 -0.82
CA SER A 738 -28.57 -17.85 0.10
C SER A 738 -29.16 -16.50 -0.31
N PRO A 739 -30.39 -16.15 0.12
CA PRO A 739 -31.13 -14.98 -0.35
C PRO A 739 -30.58 -13.66 0.22
N ARG A 740 -29.31 -13.37 -0.06
CA ARG A 740 -28.55 -12.17 0.31
C ARG A 740 -27.55 -11.81 -0.81
N ILE A 741 -26.96 -10.62 -0.71
CA ILE A 741 -25.91 -10.21 -1.64
C ILE A 741 -24.60 -10.92 -1.28
N GLN A 742 -23.87 -11.33 -2.31
CA GLN A 742 -22.66 -12.13 -2.24
C GLN A 742 -21.49 -11.38 -2.90
N GLU A 743 -21.21 -10.16 -2.45
CA GLU A 743 -20.08 -9.33 -2.92
C GLU A 743 -18.75 -10.09 -2.78
N ARG A 744 -18.60 -10.83 -1.68
CA ARG A 744 -17.50 -11.75 -1.39
C ARG A 744 -17.17 -12.69 -2.56
N ASN A 745 -18.15 -13.03 -3.40
CA ASN A 745 -17.97 -13.91 -4.56
C ASN A 745 -17.78 -13.15 -5.89
N LEU A 746 -17.91 -11.83 -5.89
CA LEU A 746 -17.88 -10.99 -7.10
C LEU A 746 -16.72 -10.00 -7.16
N PHE A 747 -16.19 -9.53 -6.02
CA PHE A 747 -15.19 -8.46 -6.02
C PHE A 747 -13.94 -8.76 -6.86
N TYR A 748 -13.67 -10.04 -7.19
CA TYR A 748 -12.61 -10.48 -8.08
C TYR A 748 -12.62 -9.80 -9.45
N VAL A 749 -13.79 -9.38 -9.95
CA VAL A 749 -13.90 -8.71 -11.25
C VAL A 749 -13.56 -7.22 -11.18
N ALA A 750 -13.43 -6.62 -9.99
CA ALA A 750 -13.18 -5.19 -9.83
C ALA A 750 -11.98 -4.66 -10.63
N PRO A 751 -10.82 -5.36 -10.70
CA PRO A 751 -9.71 -4.94 -11.54
C PRO A 751 -10.08 -4.76 -13.02
N LEU A 752 -11.02 -5.54 -13.56
CA LEU A 752 -11.45 -5.41 -14.96
C LEU A 752 -12.16 -4.07 -15.19
N PHE A 753 -12.99 -3.63 -14.24
CA PHE A 753 -13.65 -2.33 -14.31
C PHE A 753 -12.67 -1.16 -14.12
N LEU A 754 -11.72 -1.31 -13.20
CA LEU A 754 -10.68 -0.31 -12.94
C LEU A 754 -9.76 -0.14 -14.16
N ILE A 755 -9.37 -1.24 -14.81
CA ILE A 755 -8.61 -1.22 -16.08
C ILE A 755 -9.44 -0.56 -17.18
N ALA A 756 -10.75 -0.85 -17.28
CA ALA A 756 -11.63 -0.22 -18.27
C ALA A 756 -11.72 1.30 -18.08
N LEU A 757 -11.82 1.79 -16.83
CA LEU A 757 -11.78 3.21 -16.51
C LEU A 757 -10.48 3.87 -17.00
N LEU A 758 -9.33 3.28 -16.66
CA LEU A 758 -8.03 3.81 -17.05
C LEU A 758 -7.79 3.73 -18.56
N ALA A 759 -8.26 2.67 -19.22
CA ALA A 759 -8.24 2.56 -20.68
C ALA A 759 -9.09 3.64 -21.34
N TRP A 760 -10.28 3.91 -20.82
CA TRP A 760 -11.13 4.99 -21.31
C TRP A 760 -10.48 6.37 -21.15
N ILE A 761 -9.82 6.61 -20.01
CA ILE A 761 -9.03 7.83 -19.74
C ILE A 761 -7.88 7.99 -20.75
N GLU A 762 -7.09 6.94 -20.97
CA GLU A 762 -5.94 6.99 -21.88
C GLU A 762 -6.34 7.25 -23.34
N ARG A 763 -7.56 6.87 -23.74
CA ARG A 763 -8.12 7.19 -25.07
C ARG A 763 -8.72 8.60 -25.16
N GLY A 764 -8.52 9.45 -24.15
CA GLY A 764 -8.99 10.84 -24.16
C GLY A 764 -10.47 11.00 -23.82
N LEU A 765 -11.05 10.07 -23.06
CA LEU A 765 -12.45 10.08 -22.63
C LEU A 765 -13.45 10.17 -23.80
N PRO A 766 -13.43 9.24 -24.77
CA PRO A 766 -14.40 9.26 -25.88
C PRO A 766 -15.83 9.16 -25.33
N ARG A 767 -16.66 10.17 -25.61
CA ARG A 767 -18.05 10.28 -25.14
C ARG A 767 -19.02 10.51 -26.30
N PRO A 768 -19.32 9.49 -27.13
CA PRO A 768 -20.41 9.62 -28.10
C PRO A 768 -21.71 9.92 -27.33
N PRO A 769 -22.42 11.02 -27.63
CA PRO A 769 -23.37 11.63 -26.69
C PRO A 769 -24.48 10.67 -26.26
N ARG A 770 -25.03 9.89 -27.20
CA ARG A 770 -26.07 8.89 -26.89
C ARG A 770 -25.53 7.74 -26.04
N ALA A 771 -24.38 7.17 -26.40
CA ALA A 771 -23.79 6.04 -25.68
C ALA A 771 -23.34 6.45 -24.27
N ALA A 772 -22.70 7.62 -24.14
CA ALA A 772 -22.26 8.16 -22.86
C ALA A 772 -23.44 8.48 -21.94
N ALA A 773 -24.51 9.11 -22.47
CA ALA A 773 -25.72 9.39 -21.69
C ALA A 773 -26.40 8.11 -21.21
N ILE A 774 -26.56 7.10 -22.08
CA ILE A 774 -27.13 5.80 -21.70
C ILE A 774 -26.27 5.16 -20.61
N ALA A 775 -24.94 5.19 -20.76
CA ALA A 775 -24.04 4.59 -19.79
C ALA A 775 -24.10 5.27 -18.42
N ALA A 776 -24.09 6.60 -18.40
CA ALA A 776 -24.19 7.39 -17.17
C ALA A 776 -25.54 7.20 -16.47
N VAL A 777 -26.65 7.18 -17.22
CA VAL A 777 -28.00 7.01 -16.66
C VAL A 777 -28.19 5.59 -16.10
N LEU A 778 -27.74 4.56 -16.82
CA LEU A 778 -27.86 3.19 -16.33
C LEU A 778 -27.03 2.97 -15.05
N ALA A 779 -25.78 3.42 -15.03
CA ALA A 779 -24.92 3.32 -13.84
C ALA A 779 -25.47 4.16 -12.67
N ALA A 780 -26.02 5.35 -12.93
CA ALA A 780 -26.62 6.16 -11.86
C ALA A 780 -27.94 5.57 -11.31
N ALA A 781 -28.72 4.87 -12.15
CA ALA A 781 -30.02 4.33 -11.76
C ALA A 781 -29.92 2.99 -11.01
N LEU A 782 -28.91 2.18 -11.30
CA LEU A 782 -28.77 0.82 -10.75
C LEU A 782 -28.72 0.78 -9.21
N PRO A 783 -27.91 1.60 -8.50
CA PRO A 783 -27.88 1.61 -7.04
C PRO A 783 -29.22 1.95 -6.39
N ALA A 784 -30.08 2.72 -7.07
CA ALA A 784 -31.40 3.09 -6.54
C ALA A 784 -32.39 1.91 -6.48
N VAL A 785 -32.09 0.80 -7.17
CA VAL A 785 -32.93 -0.40 -7.23
C VAL A 785 -32.73 -1.32 -6.02
N LEU A 786 -31.66 -1.12 -5.23
CA LEU A 786 -31.33 -1.96 -4.09
C LEU A 786 -32.32 -1.77 -2.92
N PRO A 787 -32.89 -2.86 -2.37
CA PRO A 787 -33.74 -2.80 -1.19
C PRO A 787 -32.90 -2.70 0.10
N TYR A 788 -32.25 -1.55 0.32
CA TYR A 788 -31.32 -1.32 1.45
C TYR A 788 -31.85 -1.75 2.81
N GLN A 789 -33.13 -1.52 3.09
CA GLN A 789 -33.79 -1.89 4.35
C GLN A 789 -33.77 -3.39 4.66
N ARG A 790 -33.62 -4.25 3.63
CA ARG A 790 -33.55 -5.71 3.77
C ARG A 790 -32.13 -6.24 3.63
N LEU A 791 -31.20 -5.42 3.14
CA LEU A 791 -29.84 -5.83 2.79
C LEU A 791 -28.80 -5.31 3.79
N ILE A 792 -29.12 -4.25 4.52
CA ILE A 792 -28.34 -3.78 5.66
C ILE A 792 -28.77 -4.61 6.86
N ASP A 793 -28.11 -5.74 7.06
CA ASP A 793 -28.28 -6.65 8.18
C ASP A 793 -26.95 -7.29 8.59
N ALA A 794 -26.96 -8.13 9.63
CA ALA A 794 -25.76 -8.79 10.13
C ALA A 794 -25.02 -9.66 9.09
N SER A 795 -25.68 -10.10 8.01
CA SER A 795 -25.02 -10.85 6.94
C SER A 795 -24.14 -9.97 6.04
N ALA A 796 -24.40 -8.65 6.02
CA ALA A 796 -23.55 -7.69 5.31
C ALA A 796 -22.14 -7.58 5.94
N GLU A 797 -22.01 -7.84 7.25
CA GLU A 797 -20.72 -7.79 7.95
C GLU A 797 -19.69 -8.72 7.31
N SER A 798 -20.10 -9.93 6.88
CA SER A 798 -19.18 -10.92 6.29
C SER A 798 -19.20 -11.00 4.77
N ASP A 799 -20.31 -10.62 4.12
CA ASP A 799 -20.55 -10.95 2.70
C ASP A 799 -20.73 -9.74 1.78
N THR A 800 -20.99 -8.53 2.30
CA THR A 800 -21.28 -7.31 1.49
C THR A 800 -20.67 -6.04 2.11
N LEU A 801 -19.35 -5.88 2.00
CA LEU A 801 -18.58 -4.83 2.66
C LEU A 801 -18.90 -3.42 2.14
N ALA A 802 -19.34 -3.26 0.89
CA ALA A 802 -19.74 -1.97 0.32
C ALA A 802 -21.02 -1.40 0.96
N LEU A 803 -21.80 -2.21 1.68
CA LEU A 803 -22.95 -1.73 2.45
C LEU A 803 -22.57 -1.20 3.83
N LEU A 804 -21.40 -1.55 4.39
CA LEU A 804 -20.99 -1.10 5.73
C LEU A 804 -20.85 0.44 5.84
N PRO A 805 -20.32 1.16 4.83
CA PRO A 805 -20.34 2.63 4.85
C PRO A 805 -21.75 3.23 4.81
N LEU A 806 -22.68 2.55 4.13
CA LEU A 806 -24.08 2.99 4.06
C LEU A 806 -24.84 2.68 5.34
N TRP A 807 -24.54 1.55 5.99
CA TRP A 807 -25.04 1.22 7.31
C TRP A 807 -24.57 2.26 8.33
N TRP A 808 -23.29 2.58 8.35
CA TRP A 808 -22.76 3.66 9.18
C TRP A 808 -23.49 4.99 8.93
N LEU A 809 -23.70 5.36 7.66
CA LEU A 809 -24.41 6.59 7.30
C LEU A 809 -25.87 6.56 7.79
N GLN A 810 -26.52 5.39 7.71
CA GLN A 810 -27.88 5.16 8.18
C GLN A 810 -28.02 5.22 9.70
N GLU A 811 -26.99 4.84 10.47
CA GLU A 811 -27.04 4.94 11.93
C GLU A 811 -26.68 6.34 12.44
N THR A 812 -25.84 7.06 11.70
CA THR A 812 -25.24 8.32 12.20
C THR A 812 -25.82 9.60 11.60
N VAL A 813 -26.27 9.58 10.33
CA VAL A 813 -26.61 10.81 9.59
C VAL A 813 -28.03 10.78 9.03
N VAL A 814 -28.49 9.66 8.46
CA VAL A 814 -29.74 9.61 7.68
C VAL A 814 -30.63 8.45 8.11
N GLY A 815 -31.96 8.57 7.98
CA GLY A 815 -32.86 7.46 8.29
C GLY A 815 -32.86 6.35 7.23
N LEU A 816 -33.29 5.14 7.61
CA LEU A 816 -33.44 3.97 6.72
C LEU A 816 -34.29 4.24 5.46
N ASP A 817 -35.29 5.10 5.54
CA ASP A 817 -36.16 5.45 4.40
C ASP A 817 -35.49 6.42 3.41
N THR A 818 -34.42 7.11 3.84
CA THR A 818 -33.76 8.16 3.06
C THR A 818 -32.46 7.71 2.40
N ILE A 819 -31.89 6.58 2.83
CA ILE A 819 -30.61 6.08 2.31
C ILE A 819 -30.62 5.87 0.79
N ALA A 820 -31.72 5.31 0.26
CA ALA A 820 -31.86 5.06 -1.17
C ALA A 820 -31.83 6.38 -1.98
N VAL A 821 -32.44 7.44 -1.46
CA VAL A 821 -32.45 8.77 -2.10
C VAL A 821 -31.06 9.39 -2.08
N VAL A 822 -30.34 9.28 -0.96
CA VAL A 822 -28.97 9.80 -0.83
C VAL A 822 -28.03 9.09 -1.79
N VAL A 823 -28.09 7.76 -1.86
CA VAL A 823 -27.28 6.98 -2.80
C VAL A 823 -27.63 7.33 -4.25
N ALA A 824 -28.92 7.45 -4.58
CA ALA A 824 -29.34 7.87 -5.92
C ALA A 824 -28.83 9.26 -6.28
N ALA A 825 -28.90 10.23 -5.37
CA ALA A 825 -28.40 11.58 -5.59
C ALA A 825 -26.87 11.60 -5.80
N ALA A 826 -26.12 10.85 -4.99
CA ALA A 826 -24.68 10.70 -5.16
C ALA A 826 -24.31 10.03 -6.48
N ALA A 827 -25.03 8.97 -6.87
CA ALA A 827 -24.83 8.27 -8.14
C ALA A 827 -25.12 9.18 -9.35
N VAL A 828 -26.17 10.02 -9.28
CA VAL A 828 -26.46 11.03 -10.30
C VAL A 828 -25.35 12.09 -10.37
N ALA A 829 -24.84 12.57 -9.23
CA ALA A 829 -23.73 13.52 -9.21
C ALA A 829 -22.47 12.94 -9.86
N LEU A 830 -22.13 11.68 -9.57
CA LEU A 830 -21.02 10.96 -10.21
C LEU A 830 -21.27 10.71 -11.71
N GLY A 831 -22.50 10.44 -12.12
CA GLY A 831 -22.89 10.34 -13.53
C GLY A 831 -22.72 11.67 -14.27
N ILE A 832 -23.10 12.80 -13.66
CA ILE A 832 -22.87 14.14 -14.20
C ILE A 832 -21.38 14.42 -14.30
N LEU A 833 -20.60 14.08 -13.27
CA LEU A 833 -19.14 14.21 -13.28
C LEU A 833 -18.52 13.40 -14.43
N PHE A 834 -18.95 12.14 -14.61
CA PHE A 834 -18.50 11.27 -15.71
C PHE A 834 -18.77 11.89 -17.10
N LEU A 835 -19.89 12.58 -17.29
CA LEU A 835 -20.26 13.23 -18.55
C LEU A 835 -19.54 14.56 -18.79
N THR A 836 -19.32 15.35 -17.75
CA THR A 836 -18.91 16.76 -17.85
C THR A 836 -17.42 17.00 -17.58
N LEU A 837 -16.72 16.08 -16.91
CA LEU A 837 -15.32 16.28 -16.50
C LEU A 837 -14.39 16.46 -17.73
N PRO A 838 -13.61 17.54 -17.82
CA PRO A 838 -12.67 17.75 -18.93
C PRO A 838 -11.51 16.73 -18.91
N ALA A 839 -10.97 16.39 -20.10
CA ALA A 839 -9.86 15.43 -20.23
C ALA A 839 -8.60 15.80 -19.43
N ARG A 840 -8.31 17.10 -19.24
CA ARG A 840 -7.18 17.55 -18.39
C ARG A 840 -7.29 17.12 -16.93
N TYR A 841 -8.50 16.83 -16.45
CA TYR A 841 -8.77 16.39 -15.07
C TYR A 841 -9.17 14.92 -14.99
N ALA A 842 -8.95 14.13 -16.05
CA ALA A 842 -9.42 12.75 -16.14
C ALA A 842 -9.00 11.86 -14.95
N PHE A 843 -7.79 12.07 -14.41
CA PHE A 843 -7.26 11.30 -13.27
C PHE A 843 -7.94 11.59 -11.93
N VAL A 844 -8.80 12.63 -11.84
CA VAL A 844 -9.67 12.84 -10.67
C VAL A 844 -10.59 11.63 -10.47
N LEU A 845 -11.04 10.97 -11.55
CA LEU A 845 -11.97 9.84 -11.46
C LEU A 845 -11.37 8.63 -10.70
N PRO A 846 -10.18 8.10 -11.06
CA PRO A 846 -9.47 7.13 -10.24
C PRO A 846 -9.20 7.59 -8.80
N GLY A 847 -8.91 8.89 -8.60
CA GLY A 847 -8.73 9.47 -7.27
C GLY A 847 -10.00 9.39 -6.41
N VAL A 848 -11.17 9.70 -6.97
CA VAL A 848 -12.47 9.57 -6.30
C VAL A 848 -12.75 8.11 -5.94
N VAL A 849 -12.46 7.17 -6.83
CA VAL A 849 -12.61 5.72 -6.56
C VAL A 849 -11.67 5.28 -5.42
N LEU A 850 -10.42 5.73 -5.42
CA LEU A 850 -9.47 5.42 -4.36
C LEU A 850 -9.93 6.01 -3.01
N LEU A 851 -10.46 7.24 -2.99
CA LEU A 851 -11.03 7.85 -1.79
C LEU A 851 -12.25 7.08 -1.29
N TRP A 852 -13.13 6.62 -2.18
CA TRP A 852 -14.25 5.74 -1.83
C TRP A 852 -13.77 4.44 -1.20
N PHE A 853 -12.77 3.77 -1.79
CA PHE A 853 -12.19 2.54 -1.23
C PHE A 853 -11.51 2.78 0.13
N ALA A 854 -10.79 3.89 0.28
CA ALA A 854 -10.17 4.26 1.55
C ALA A 854 -11.22 4.53 2.63
N PHE A 855 -12.29 5.25 2.28
CA PHE A 855 -13.43 5.48 3.18
C PHE A 855 -14.11 4.17 3.56
N ALA A 856 -14.41 3.30 2.59
CA ALA A 856 -15.02 2.01 2.86
C ALA A 856 -14.15 1.13 3.77
N THR A 857 -12.85 1.04 3.48
CA THR A 857 -11.88 0.31 4.32
C THR A 857 -11.85 0.88 5.75
N GLU A 858 -11.85 2.19 5.91
CA GLU A 858 -11.82 2.82 7.23
C GLU A 858 -13.12 2.58 8.01
N ARG A 859 -14.29 2.55 7.33
CA ARG A 859 -15.55 2.14 7.96
C ARG A 859 -15.54 0.67 8.37
N ILE A 860 -15.04 -0.25 7.53
CA ILE A 860 -14.91 -1.68 7.88
C ILE A 860 -14.00 -1.88 9.10
N GLU A 861 -12.98 -1.04 9.25
CA GLU A 861 -12.02 -1.10 10.36
C GLU A 861 -12.52 -0.50 11.68
N ARG A 862 -13.32 0.57 11.62
CA ARG A 862 -13.66 1.37 12.82
C ARG A 862 -15.13 1.36 13.22
N PHE A 863 -16.03 0.97 12.32
CA PHE A 863 -17.45 0.92 12.62
C PHE A 863 -17.77 -0.23 13.60
N ASP A 864 -18.87 -0.11 14.36
CA ASP A 864 -19.25 -1.12 15.35
C ASP A 864 -19.64 -2.47 14.72
N HIS A 865 -20.09 -2.45 13.46
CA HIS A 865 -20.35 -3.64 12.63
C HIS A 865 -19.14 -4.03 11.76
N GLY A 866 -17.95 -3.53 12.08
CA GLY A 866 -16.70 -3.80 11.38
C GLY A 866 -16.00 -5.09 11.82
N PHE A 867 -15.01 -5.52 11.04
CA PHE A 867 -14.28 -6.79 11.27
C PHE A 867 -13.63 -6.90 12.66
N PRO A 868 -12.91 -5.88 13.16
CA PRO A 868 -12.28 -5.99 14.48
C PRO A 868 -13.31 -6.16 15.61
N LYS A 869 -14.47 -5.51 15.50
CA LYS A 869 -15.54 -5.58 16.50
C LYS A 869 -16.23 -6.94 16.49
N ALA A 870 -16.60 -7.44 15.31
CA ALA A 870 -17.14 -8.79 15.15
C ALA A 870 -16.17 -9.85 15.72
N SER A 871 -14.88 -9.70 15.42
CA SER A 871 -13.82 -10.57 15.93
C SER A 871 -13.65 -10.51 17.46
N ILE A 872 -13.70 -9.32 18.06
CA ILE A 872 -13.66 -9.17 19.52
C ILE A 872 -14.90 -9.77 20.17
N GLY A 873 -16.07 -9.60 19.55
CA GLY A 873 -17.33 -10.22 19.99
C GLY A 873 -17.20 -11.74 20.02
N ALA A 874 -16.68 -12.32 18.93
CA ALA A 874 -16.45 -13.76 18.79
C ALA A 874 -15.37 -14.30 19.74
N LEU A 875 -14.41 -13.50 20.19
CA LEU A 875 -13.27 -13.97 20.99
C LEU A 875 -13.66 -14.76 22.24
N TYR A 876 -14.80 -14.44 22.86
CA TYR A 876 -15.25 -15.04 24.12
C TYR A 876 -16.58 -15.80 24.00
N GLU A 877 -17.02 -16.22 22.82
CA GLU A 877 -18.32 -16.89 22.69
C GLU A 877 -18.27 -18.35 23.14
N GLY A 878 -17.16 -19.05 22.87
CA GLY A 878 -16.93 -20.45 23.18
C GLY A 878 -15.88 -20.71 24.27
N ILE A 879 -14.93 -19.79 24.47
CA ILE A 879 -13.86 -19.88 25.48
C ILE A 879 -13.75 -18.57 26.28
N ALA A 880 -13.78 -18.65 27.61
CA ALA A 880 -13.60 -17.50 28.50
C ALA A 880 -12.21 -17.40 29.13
N LEU A 881 -11.40 -18.48 29.10
CA LEU A 881 -10.06 -18.55 29.68
C LEU A 881 -9.03 -17.74 28.87
N PRO A 882 -8.11 -16.97 29.47
CA PRO A 882 -7.12 -16.16 28.74
C PRO A 882 -6.36 -16.95 27.66
N ASP A 883 -5.84 -18.13 28.02
CA ASP A 883 -5.19 -19.05 27.10
C ASP A 883 -6.25 -19.81 26.29
N ARG A 884 -6.31 -19.58 24.99
CA ARG A 884 -7.35 -20.17 24.11
C ARG A 884 -7.09 -21.64 23.81
N ASP A 885 -5.82 -22.04 23.80
CA ASP A 885 -5.35 -23.42 23.63
C ASP A 885 -5.28 -24.18 24.98
N TRP A 886 -6.17 -23.87 25.92
CA TRP A 886 -6.18 -24.41 27.28
C TRP A 886 -6.29 -25.95 27.38
N VAL A 887 -6.93 -26.61 26.39
CA VAL A 887 -7.02 -28.08 26.35
C VAL A 887 -5.65 -28.64 25.99
N ASP A 888 -5.04 -28.13 24.92
CA ASP A 888 -3.70 -28.53 24.49
C ASP A 888 -2.65 -28.22 25.57
N ALA A 889 -2.79 -27.09 26.29
CA ALA A 889 -1.93 -26.75 27.42
C ALA A 889 -2.06 -27.73 28.59
N ALA A 890 -3.25 -28.29 28.81
CA ALA A 890 -3.52 -29.21 29.92
C ALA A 890 -3.10 -30.66 29.66
N VAL A 891 -3.24 -31.15 28.41
CA VAL A 891 -3.00 -32.57 28.07
C VAL A 891 -1.94 -32.81 27.00
N GLY A 892 -1.46 -31.75 26.34
CA GLY A 892 -0.55 -31.81 25.22
C GLY A 892 -1.28 -31.86 23.87
N ARG A 893 -0.72 -31.19 22.86
CA ARG A 893 -1.31 -31.05 21.50
C ARG A 893 -1.58 -32.34 20.73
N ASN A 894 -0.92 -33.45 21.08
CA ASN A 894 -1.08 -34.75 20.44
C ASN A 894 -1.93 -35.72 21.29
N ALA A 895 -2.58 -35.21 22.34
CA ALA A 895 -3.46 -36.02 23.18
C ALA A 895 -4.72 -36.43 22.40
N ASP A 896 -5.27 -37.59 22.75
CA ASP A 896 -6.51 -38.11 22.19
C ASP A 896 -7.72 -37.56 22.98
N VAL A 897 -8.30 -36.47 22.50
CA VAL A 897 -9.46 -35.79 23.11
C VAL A 897 -10.66 -35.88 22.18
N ALA A 898 -11.75 -36.51 22.63
CA ALA A 898 -13.02 -36.47 21.92
C ALA A 898 -13.94 -35.36 22.46
N PHE A 899 -14.78 -34.79 21.60
CA PHE A 899 -15.82 -33.85 22.03
C PHE A 899 -17.18 -34.57 22.08
N VAL A 900 -17.91 -34.42 23.20
CA VAL A 900 -19.28 -34.93 23.30
C VAL A 900 -20.27 -33.77 23.31
N PHE A 901 -21.00 -33.62 22.21
CA PHE A 901 -22.02 -32.60 22.03
C PHE A 901 -23.38 -33.08 22.56
N SER A 902 -24.02 -32.23 23.39
CA SER A 902 -25.26 -32.59 24.07
C SER A 902 -26.47 -32.73 23.14
N GLY A 903 -26.47 -31.99 22.01
CA GLY A 903 -27.58 -31.94 21.06
C GLY A 903 -28.93 -31.53 21.66
N LYS A 904 -28.96 -30.83 22.81
CA LYS A 904 -30.21 -30.48 23.51
C LYS A 904 -30.99 -29.33 22.87
N ASP A 905 -30.30 -28.39 22.24
CA ASP A 905 -30.90 -27.24 21.56
C ASP A 905 -30.39 -27.19 20.10
N PRO A 906 -31.25 -27.47 19.10
CA PRO A 906 -30.87 -27.39 17.69
C PRO A 906 -30.68 -25.96 17.18
N THR A 907 -31.22 -24.97 17.90
CA THR A 907 -31.26 -23.57 17.46
C THR A 907 -30.08 -22.76 17.99
N HIS A 908 -29.32 -23.29 18.93
CA HIS A 908 -28.15 -22.62 19.51
C HIS A 908 -26.90 -22.83 18.64
N HIS A 909 -26.18 -21.75 18.35
CA HIS A 909 -24.88 -21.84 17.69
C HIS A 909 -23.89 -22.59 18.58
N PRO A 910 -23.25 -23.67 18.12
CA PRO A 910 -22.36 -24.50 18.93
C PRO A 910 -20.96 -23.86 19.07
N ASN A 911 -20.89 -22.59 19.47
CA ASN A 911 -19.64 -21.81 19.51
C ASN A 911 -18.63 -22.40 20.52
N THR A 912 -19.09 -23.03 21.60
CA THR A 912 -18.23 -23.76 22.54
C THR A 912 -17.59 -25.00 21.92
N LEU A 913 -18.22 -25.64 20.94
CA LEU A 913 -17.58 -26.70 20.17
C LEU A 913 -16.57 -26.10 19.19
N TRP A 914 -17.03 -25.18 18.33
CA TRP A 914 -16.22 -24.65 17.24
C TRP A 914 -14.97 -23.89 17.70
N GLU A 915 -15.05 -23.04 18.72
CA GLU A 915 -13.85 -22.35 19.22
C GLU A 915 -12.86 -23.30 19.87
N ASN A 916 -13.33 -24.28 20.66
CA ASN A 916 -12.43 -25.23 21.28
C ASN A 916 -11.74 -26.09 20.21
N GLU A 917 -12.48 -26.60 19.22
CA GLU A 917 -11.93 -27.32 18.05
C GLU A 917 -10.95 -26.46 17.26
N PHE A 918 -11.29 -25.18 17.03
CA PHE A 918 -10.41 -24.25 16.34
C PHE A 918 -9.08 -24.05 17.06
N TYR A 919 -9.12 -23.76 18.38
CA TYR A 919 -7.93 -23.37 19.15
C TYR A 919 -7.11 -24.54 19.71
N ASN A 920 -7.59 -25.78 19.65
CA ASN A 920 -6.92 -26.94 20.24
C ASN A 920 -6.80 -28.08 19.22
N ARG A 921 -5.57 -28.54 18.98
CA ARG A 921 -5.26 -29.62 18.01
C ARG A 921 -5.58 -31.01 18.54
N SER A 922 -5.58 -31.17 19.86
CA SER A 922 -5.86 -32.46 20.50
C SER A 922 -7.32 -32.90 20.36
N ILE A 923 -8.23 -31.98 20.00
CA ILE A 923 -9.64 -32.28 19.81
C ILE A 923 -9.84 -32.98 18.46
N GLY A 924 -10.20 -34.27 18.52
CA GLY A 924 -10.48 -35.11 17.36
C GLY A 924 -11.99 -35.29 17.12
N PRO A 925 -12.52 -36.53 17.15
CA PRO A 925 -13.88 -36.81 16.74
C PRO A 925 -14.93 -36.16 17.64
N VAL A 926 -16.01 -35.72 17.00
CA VAL A 926 -17.18 -35.11 17.65
C VAL A 926 -18.35 -36.10 17.65
N TYR A 927 -18.87 -36.35 18.85
CA TYR A 927 -19.99 -37.25 19.09
C TYR A 927 -21.25 -36.50 19.48
N ASP A 928 -22.38 -36.80 18.83
CA ASP A 928 -23.68 -36.22 19.19
C ASP A 928 -24.55 -37.20 19.98
N LEU A 929 -25.11 -36.75 21.11
CA LEU A 929 -25.96 -37.57 21.99
C LEU A 929 -27.43 -37.65 21.54
N LYS A 930 -27.89 -36.69 20.74
CA LYS A 930 -29.31 -36.56 20.37
C LYS A 930 -29.46 -36.30 18.87
N GLN A 931 -28.85 -35.21 18.43
CA GLN A 931 -28.88 -34.70 17.08
C GLN A 931 -27.56 -33.96 16.79
N PRO A 932 -27.14 -33.91 15.52
CA PRO A 932 -25.90 -33.25 15.12
C PRO A 932 -25.96 -31.73 15.35
N SER A 933 -24.78 -31.13 15.48
CA SER A 933 -24.59 -29.69 15.54
C SER A 933 -24.88 -29.01 14.20
N MET A 934 -25.06 -27.68 14.22
CA MET A 934 -25.22 -26.89 13.00
C MET A 934 -23.91 -26.86 12.18
N GLY A 935 -24.00 -26.50 10.89
CA GLY A 935 -22.82 -26.29 10.04
C GLY A 935 -22.43 -27.48 9.14
N GLY A 936 -23.07 -28.64 9.28
CA GLY A 936 -22.92 -29.76 8.33
C GLY A 936 -21.55 -30.44 8.35
N LEU A 937 -20.78 -30.27 9.42
CA LEU A 937 -19.49 -30.95 9.62
C LEU A 937 -19.70 -32.43 10.01
N PRO A 938 -18.75 -33.33 9.71
CA PRO A 938 -18.86 -34.74 10.09
C PRO A 938 -19.04 -34.92 11.59
N GLU A 939 -20.10 -35.60 12.02
CA GLU A 939 -20.34 -35.94 13.43
C GLU A 939 -20.82 -37.38 13.53
N THR A 940 -20.49 -38.04 14.63
CA THR A 940 -20.91 -39.42 14.86
C THR A 940 -21.98 -39.49 15.95
N LYS A 941 -23.16 -39.95 15.58
CA LYS A 941 -24.24 -40.19 16.54
C LYS A 941 -23.88 -41.34 17.46
N VAL A 942 -23.96 -41.08 18.77
CA VAL A 942 -23.76 -42.09 19.80
C VAL A 942 -25.07 -42.50 20.44
N THR A 943 -25.17 -43.78 20.77
CA THR A 943 -26.29 -44.35 21.52
C THR A 943 -25.82 -44.80 22.89
N GLU A 944 -26.70 -44.68 23.88
CA GLU A 944 -26.38 -45.06 25.25
C GLU A 944 -26.79 -46.52 25.49
N ARG A 945 -25.85 -47.35 25.98
CA ARG A 945 -26.14 -48.71 26.47
C ARG A 945 -26.75 -48.65 27.89
N SER A 946 -27.42 -49.72 28.32
CA SER A 946 -28.09 -49.79 29.63
C SER A 946 -27.18 -49.47 30.83
N ASP A 947 -25.89 -49.79 30.75
CA ASP A 947 -24.85 -49.51 31.75
C ASP A 947 -24.23 -48.10 31.65
N GLY A 948 -24.68 -47.29 30.69
CA GLY A 948 -24.25 -45.90 30.48
C GLY A 948 -23.08 -45.72 29.52
N VAL A 949 -22.54 -46.81 28.95
CA VAL A 949 -21.48 -46.73 27.94
C VAL A 949 -22.03 -46.13 26.64
N LEU A 950 -21.29 -45.19 26.05
CA LEU A 950 -21.62 -44.62 24.75
C LEU A 950 -21.10 -45.54 23.63
N LEU A 951 -21.98 -45.83 22.68
CA LEU A 951 -21.72 -46.68 21.53
C LEU A 951 -21.79 -45.86 20.24
N ALA A 952 -20.74 -45.90 19.43
CA ALA A 952 -20.73 -45.39 18.06
C ALA A 952 -20.80 -46.59 17.11
N ASN A 953 -21.81 -46.65 16.24
CA ASN A 953 -22.02 -47.78 15.32
C ASN A 953 -22.05 -49.16 16.01
N GLY A 954 -22.53 -49.22 17.26
CA GLY A 954 -22.60 -50.46 18.06
C GLY A 954 -21.34 -50.78 18.88
N GLU A 955 -20.23 -50.07 18.66
CA GLU A 955 -18.95 -50.29 19.35
C GLU A 955 -18.72 -49.27 20.48
N PRO A 956 -18.12 -49.66 21.62
CA PRO A 956 -17.80 -48.73 22.72
C PRO A 956 -16.81 -47.64 22.31
N VAL A 957 -17.20 -46.38 22.51
CA VAL A 957 -16.35 -45.21 22.28
C VAL A 957 -15.23 -45.17 23.33
N ARG A 958 -13.98 -44.98 22.92
CA ARG A 958 -12.80 -44.99 23.79
C ARG A 958 -11.86 -43.85 23.40
N HIS A 959 -11.69 -42.90 24.32
CA HIS A 959 -10.73 -41.80 24.21
C HIS A 959 -10.12 -41.51 25.56
N ALA A 960 -8.83 -41.18 25.60
CA ALA A 960 -8.14 -40.88 26.86
C ALA A 960 -8.77 -39.68 27.59
N TYR A 961 -9.24 -38.69 26.83
CA TYR A 961 -9.88 -37.51 27.35
C TYR A 961 -11.19 -37.19 26.61
N VAL A 962 -12.11 -36.55 27.31
CA VAL A 962 -13.38 -36.06 26.76
C VAL A 962 -13.63 -34.62 27.19
N LEU A 963 -13.85 -33.75 26.21
CA LEU A 963 -14.35 -32.39 26.43
C LEU A 963 -15.87 -32.36 26.24
N THR A 964 -16.58 -31.78 27.21
CA THR A 964 -18.03 -31.62 27.12
C THR A 964 -18.51 -30.51 28.04
N GLY A 965 -19.71 -29.98 27.79
CA GLY A 965 -20.40 -29.13 28.76
C GLY A 965 -20.73 -29.89 30.05
N GLU A 966 -20.64 -29.23 31.21
CA GLU A 966 -20.83 -29.83 32.53
C GLU A 966 -22.23 -30.44 32.74
N ALA A 967 -23.23 -29.96 31.98
CA ALA A 967 -24.57 -30.50 31.97
C ALA A 967 -24.66 -31.92 31.38
N VAL A 968 -23.62 -32.38 30.67
CA VAL A 968 -23.49 -33.76 30.20
C VAL A 968 -22.67 -34.54 31.22
N PRO A 969 -23.27 -35.53 31.91
CA PRO A 969 -22.66 -36.17 33.05
C PRO A 969 -21.68 -37.27 32.63
N ILE A 970 -20.58 -36.93 31.95
CA ILE A 970 -19.53 -37.89 31.59
C ILE A 970 -18.75 -38.33 32.84
N ALA A 971 -18.53 -39.64 32.99
CA ALA A 971 -17.70 -40.20 34.06
C ALA A 971 -16.21 -39.99 33.78
N GLY A 972 -15.43 -39.72 34.83
CA GLY A 972 -14.00 -39.47 34.75
C GLY A 972 -13.57 -38.29 35.61
N ASP A 973 -12.26 -38.20 35.84
CA ASP A 973 -11.63 -37.15 36.64
C ASP A 973 -11.47 -35.87 35.83
N ILE A 974 -11.75 -34.73 36.44
CA ILE A 974 -11.66 -33.44 35.75
C ILE A 974 -10.21 -32.95 35.78
N VAL A 975 -9.66 -32.72 34.60
CA VAL A 975 -8.27 -32.30 34.39
C VAL A 975 -8.17 -30.78 34.31
N ALA A 976 -9.12 -30.15 33.61
CA ALA A 976 -9.20 -28.70 33.43
C ALA A 976 -10.65 -28.27 33.15
N ARG A 977 -10.97 -26.99 33.38
CA ARG A 977 -12.33 -26.43 33.18
C ARG A 977 -12.31 -24.99 32.71
N ASP A 978 -13.31 -24.64 31.92
CA ASP A 978 -13.77 -23.27 31.73
C ASP A 978 -15.09 -23.09 32.48
N GLU A 979 -15.00 -22.55 33.70
CA GLU A 979 -16.16 -22.39 34.60
C GLU A 979 -17.21 -21.43 34.04
N ARG A 980 -16.80 -20.38 33.31
CA ARG A 980 -17.71 -19.37 32.78
C ARG A 980 -18.53 -19.90 31.60
N LYS A 981 -17.94 -20.77 30.78
CA LYS A 981 -18.63 -21.45 29.67
C LYS A 981 -19.23 -22.79 30.07
N GLY A 982 -18.97 -23.25 31.30
CA GLY A 982 -19.46 -24.54 31.80
C GLY A 982 -18.90 -25.72 31.02
N MET A 983 -17.64 -25.65 30.59
CA MET A 983 -16.94 -26.71 29.86
C MET A 983 -15.96 -27.43 30.79
N ALA A 984 -15.90 -28.76 30.70
CA ALA A 984 -15.00 -29.57 31.51
C ALA A 984 -14.27 -30.62 30.66
N LEU A 985 -12.95 -30.64 30.78
CA LEU A 985 -12.08 -31.67 30.21
C LEU A 985 -11.90 -32.80 31.23
N ARG A 986 -12.27 -34.02 30.86
CA ARG A 986 -12.23 -35.19 31.75
C ARG A 986 -11.29 -36.26 31.22
N ARG A 987 -10.49 -36.85 32.09
CA ARG A 987 -9.73 -38.08 31.83
C ARG A 987 -10.65 -39.28 32.03
N THR A 988 -10.65 -40.21 31.08
CA THR A 988 -11.49 -41.42 31.16
C THR A 988 -10.65 -42.65 31.53
N ASP A 989 -11.30 -43.61 32.21
CA ASP A 989 -10.68 -44.88 32.63
C ASP A 989 -11.05 -46.04 31.67
N GLY A 990 -11.20 -45.78 30.37
CA GLY A 990 -11.57 -46.78 29.35
C GLY A 990 -12.71 -46.32 28.43
N PRO A 991 -13.85 -47.05 28.33
CA PRO A 991 -14.95 -46.59 27.49
C PRO A 991 -15.63 -45.34 28.07
N VAL A 992 -15.92 -44.38 27.18
CA VAL A 992 -16.65 -43.14 27.49
C VAL A 992 -18.06 -43.52 27.92
N ARG A 993 -18.48 -42.99 29.08
CA ARG A 993 -19.75 -43.38 29.71
C ARG A 993 -20.35 -42.26 30.52
N LEU A 994 -21.66 -42.30 30.70
CA LEU A 994 -22.36 -41.40 31.61
C LEU A 994 -22.17 -41.85 33.06
N GLY A 995 -21.80 -40.91 33.94
CA GLY A 995 -21.66 -41.13 35.38
C GLY A 995 -23.00 -41.18 36.10
N TYR A 996 -24.03 -40.47 35.63
CA TYR A 996 -25.36 -40.49 36.23
C TYR A 996 -26.46 -40.07 35.26
N ARG A 997 -27.72 -40.37 35.62
CA ARG A 997 -28.94 -39.95 34.93
C ARG A 997 -29.82 -39.16 35.89
N VAL A 998 -30.46 -38.11 35.39
CA VAL A 998 -31.50 -37.37 36.12
C VAL A 998 -32.80 -37.44 35.34
N ARG A 999 -33.89 -37.85 36.01
CA ARG A 999 -35.25 -37.89 35.43
C ARG A 999 -36.18 -37.04 36.29
N GLY A 1000 -37.18 -36.42 35.67
CA GLY A 1000 -38.19 -35.61 36.36
C GLY A 1000 -37.85 -34.12 36.47
N LEU A 1001 -36.77 -33.68 35.82
CA LEU A 1001 -36.58 -32.27 35.44
C LEU A 1001 -37.21 -32.05 34.07
N TYR A 1002 -37.74 -30.85 33.84
CA TYR A 1002 -38.25 -30.48 32.53
C TYR A 1002 -37.10 -30.32 31.53
N PRO A 1003 -37.33 -30.61 30.24
CA PRO A 1003 -36.31 -30.40 29.21
C PRO A 1003 -35.89 -28.93 29.15
N ASN A 1004 -34.58 -28.68 29.12
CA ASN A 1004 -33.95 -27.37 28.89
C ASN A 1004 -34.11 -26.33 30.01
N ASP A 1005 -34.50 -26.73 31.22
CA ASP A 1005 -34.37 -25.89 32.40
C ASP A 1005 -34.06 -26.71 33.67
N THR A 1006 -34.00 -26.03 34.81
CA THR A 1006 -33.74 -26.64 36.12
C THR A 1006 -35.02 -26.95 36.89
N TRP A 1007 -36.21 -26.71 36.31
CA TRP A 1007 -37.48 -26.93 37.00
C TRP A 1007 -37.76 -28.41 37.18
N SER A 1008 -38.15 -28.79 38.39
CA SER A 1008 -38.64 -30.14 38.66
C SER A 1008 -40.15 -30.27 38.46
N GLY A 1009 -40.60 -31.49 38.16
CA GLY A 1009 -41.95 -31.91 38.49
C GLY A 1009 -42.09 -32.29 39.97
N LYS A 1010 -43.10 -33.10 40.30
CA LYS A 1010 -43.33 -33.63 41.67
C LYS A 1010 -42.24 -34.59 42.16
N ARG A 1011 -41.47 -35.19 41.24
CA ARG A 1011 -40.48 -36.22 41.55
C ARG A 1011 -39.26 -36.08 40.65
N VAL A 1012 -38.09 -35.92 41.26
CA VAL A 1012 -36.79 -35.97 40.58
C VAL A 1012 -36.05 -37.22 41.01
N THR A 1013 -35.62 -38.02 40.06
CA THR A 1013 -34.79 -39.21 40.31
C THR A 1013 -33.38 -38.94 39.83
N TYR A 1014 -32.42 -39.04 40.74
CA TYR A 1014 -31.00 -39.13 40.42
C TYR A 1014 -30.59 -40.61 40.44
N THR A 1015 -29.93 -41.08 39.38
CA THR A 1015 -29.46 -42.45 39.24
C THR A 1015 -27.97 -42.44 38.87
N ARG A 1016 -27.09 -42.79 39.81
CA ARG A 1016 -25.65 -42.98 39.57
C ARG A 1016 -25.41 -44.37 38.99
N LEU A 1017 -24.72 -44.44 37.86
CA LEU A 1017 -24.35 -45.70 37.23
C LEU A 1017 -23.01 -46.18 37.80
N ARG A 1018 -22.84 -47.50 37.96
CA ARG A 1018 -21.67 -48.15 38.57
C ARG A 1018 -21.29 -47.58 39.95
N CYS A 1019 -22.30 -47.34 40.78
CA CYS A 1019 -22.13 -46.77 42.09
C CYS A 1019 -21.77 -47.84 43.13
N THR A 1020 -20.74 -47.59 43.95
CA THR A 1020 -20.31 -48.43 45.08
C THR A 1020 -20.80 -47.91 46.44
N GLY A 1021 -21.55 -46.81 46.45
CA GLY A 1021 -21.99 -46.09 47.65
C GLY A 1021 -21.68 -44.60 47.56
N GLY A 1022 -21.73 -43.90 48.68
CA GLY A 1022 -21.37 -42.47 48.78
C GLY A 1022 -22.56 -41.58 49.11
N ARG A 1023 -22.47 -40.30 48.72
CA ARG A 1023 -23.52 -39.30 48.98
C ARG A 1023 -23.72 -38.41 47.76
N VAL A 1024 -24.95 -37.99 47.51
CA VAL A 1024 -25.24 -36.96 46.50
C VAL A 1024 -25.85 -35.73 47.16
N THR A 1025 -25.32 -34.56 46.84
CA THR A 1025 -25.82 -33.26 47.26
C THR A 1025 -26.56 -32.61 46.10
N ALA A 1026 -27.87 -32.46 46.22
CA ALA A 1026 -28.66 -31.66 45.29
C ALA A 1026 -28.61 -30.19 45.73
N GLN A 1027 -28.24 -29.28 44.82
CA GLN A 1027 -28.39 -27.84 45.02
C GLN A 1027 -29.77 -27.41 44.53
N LEU A 1028 -30.50 -26.70 45.37
CA LEU A 1028 -31.93 -26.45 45.23
C LEU A 1028 -32.22 -24.95 45.38
N ARG A 1029 -33.13 -24.42 44.57
CA ARG A 1029 -33.58 -23.02 44.65
C ARG A 1029 -35.10 -22.94 44.49
N ARG A 1030 -35.76 -22.20 45.39
CA ARG A 1030 -37.19 -21.92 45.29
C ARG A 1030 -37.42 -20.64 44.48
N ASP A 1031 -38.48 -20.61 43.67
CA ASP A 1031 -39.07 -19.37 43.18
C ASP A 1031 -40.17 -18.88 44.14
N PRO A 1032 -40.04 -17.68 44.73
CA PRO A 1032 -41.04 -17.13 45.65
C PRO A 1032 -42.38 -16.81 44.96
N ASN A 1033 -42.39 -16.59 43.65
CA ASN A 1033 -43.59 -16.22 42.89
C ASN A 1033 -44.45 -17.43 42.48
N LEU A 1034 -43.91 -18.65 42.56
CA LEU A 1034 -44.62 -19.85 42.14
C LEU A 1034 -45.70 -20.26 43.17
N ILE A 1035 -45.41 -20.17 44.48
CA ILE A 1035 -46.30 -20.61 45.57
C ILE A 1035 -46.15 -19.68 46.77
N SER A 1036 -47.27 -19.16 47.29
CA SER A 1036 -47.31 -18.24 48.45
C SER A 1036 -47.04 -18.90 49.83
N GLY A 1037 -46.69 -20.19 49.86
CA GLY A 1037 -46.49 -20.98 51.09
C GLY A 1037 -45.19 -21.80 51.06
N PRO A 1038 -44.87 -22.54 52.15
CA PRO A 1038 -43.61 -23.27 52.23
C PRO A 1038 -43.56 -24.41 51.22
N GLN A 1039 -42.41 -24.54 50.54
CA GLN A 1039 -42.14 -25.64 49.62
C GLN A 1039 -41.13 -26.59 50.23
N THR A 1040 -41.37 -27.90 50.17
CA THR A 1040 -40.51 -28.91 50.80
C THR A 1040 -40.01 -29.93 49.77
N VAL A 1041 -38.70 -30.19 49.80
CA VAL A 1041 -38.07 -31.30 49.08
C VAL A 1041 -37.72 -32.40 50.08
N ARG A 1042 -38.16 -33.63 49.83
CA ARG A 1042 -37.91 -34.81 50.67
C ARG A 1042 -37.18 -35.90 49.90
N ALA A 1043 -36.18 -36.53 50.50
CA ALA A 1043 -35.44 -37.67 49.95
C ALA A 1043 -34.74 -38.43 51.08
N GLU A 1044 -34.79 -39.76 51.06
CA GLU A 1044 -34.07 -40.66 52.00
C GLU A 1044 -34.15 -40.24 53.49
N GLY A 1045 -35.36 -39.89 53.96
CA GLY A 1045 -35.61 -39.48 55.35
C GLY A 1045 -35.13 -38.06 55.71
N ARG A 1046 -34.56 -37.31 54.78
CA ARG A 1046 -34.19 -35.90 54.94
C ARG A 1046 -35.24 -35.01 54.27
N SER A 1047 -35.33 -33.76 54.73
CA SER A 1047 -36.19 -32.75 54.10
C SER A 1047 -35.59 -31.35 54.21
N VAL A 1048 -35.76 -30.56 53.16
CA VAL A 1048 -35.46 -29.12 53.13
C VAL A 1048 -36.76 -28.39 52.86
N THR A 1049 -37.11 -27.42 53.72
CA THR A 1049 -38.32 -26.60 53.58
C THR A 1049 -37.93 -25.15 53.37
N PHE A 1050 -38.29 -24.60 52.22
CA PHE A 1050 -38.06 -23.20 51.83
C PHE A 1050 -39.18 -22.32 52.38
N ARG A 1051 -38.82 -21.24 53.08
CA ARG A 1051 -39.79 -20.24 53.59
C ARG A 1051 -39.62 -18.88 52.89
N SER A 1052 -38.41 -18.52 52.46
CA SER A 1052 -38.09 -17.36 51.62
C SER A 1052 -37.39 -17.79 50.31
N ASN A 1053 -36.85 -16.82 49.57
CA ASN A 1053 -36.07 -17.02 48.34
C ASN A 1053 -34.63 -17.45 48.71
N ASP A 1054 -34.49 -18.68 49.19
CA ASP A 1054 -33.21 -19.19 49.68
C ASP A 1054 -32.71 -20.32 48.78
N ASP A 1055 -31.40 -20.30 48.50
CA ASP A 1055 -30.68 -21.45 47.98
C ASP A 1055 -30.43 -22.44 49.13
N ALA A 1056 -30.66 -23.72 48.89
CA ALA A 1056 -30.36 -24.76 49.86
C ALA A 1056 -29.63 -25.93 49.20
N SER A 1057 -28.92 -26.70 50.00
CA SER A 1057 -28.31 -27.95 49.56
C SER A 1057 -28.87 -29.12 50.36
N MET A 1058 -29.14 -30.22 49.68
CA MET A 1058 -29.69 -31.44 50.29
C MET A 1058 -28.79 -32.61 49.95
N THR A 1059 -27.99 -33.04 50.93
CA THR A 1059 -27.17 -34.24 50.81
C THR A 1059 -27.97 -35.47 51.22
N VAL A 1060 -27.98 -36.53 50.42
CA VAL A 1060 -28.58 -37.83 50.75
C VAL A 1060 -27.56 -38.96 50.53
N PRO A 1061 -27.58 -40.03 51.35
CA PRO A 1061 -26.74 -41.19 51.13
C PRO A 1061 -27.19 -41.94 49.87
N LEU A 1062 -26.23 -42.48 49.14
CA LEU A 1062 -26.45 -43.35 47.98
C LEU A 1062 -26.12 -44.79 48.38
N ARG A 1063 -27.10 -45.68 48.25
CA ARG A 1063 -26.93 -47.11 48.52
C ARG A 1063 -26.84 -47.88 47.19
N PRO A 1064 -25.81 -48.72 47.01
CA PRO A 1064 -25.64 -49.47 45.77
C PRO A 1064 -26.62 -50.65 45.70
N HIS A 1065 -27.23 -50.85 44.54
CA HIS A 1065 -28.06 -52.00 44.21
C HIS A 1065 -27.82 -52.38 42.75
N ASP A 1066 -27.33 -53.60 42.49
CA ASP A 1066 -26.93 -54.09 41.15
C ASP A 1066 -26.02 -53.11 40.38
N GLY A 1067 -25.08 -52.50 41.10
CA GLY A 1067 -24.14 -51.52 40.54
C GLY A 1067 -24.76 -50.16 40.21
N VAL A 1068 -25.97 -49.85 40.68
CA VAL A 1068 -26.62 -48.54 40.48
C VAL A 1068 -27.04 -47.97 41.84
N CYS A 1069 -26.82 -46.68 42.08
CA CYS A 1069 -27.41 -46.00 43.24
C CYS A 1069 -28.49 -45.03 42.78
N ARG A 1070 -29.64 -45.06 43.44
CA ARG A 1070 -30.77 -44.18 43.13
C ARG A 1070 -31.13 -43.33 44.33
N ALA A 1071 -31.33 -42.03 44.12
CA ALA A 1071 -31.93 -41.11 45.07
C ALA A 1071 -33.19 -40.50 44.45
N VAL A 1072 -34.31 -40.55 45.18
CA VAL A 1072 -35.59 -40.01 44.73
C VAL A 1072 -35.96 -38.81 45.60
N PHE A 1073 -36.02 -37.64 44.97
CA PHE A 1073 -36.45 -36.39 45.57
C PHE A 1073 -37.92 -36.15 45.22
N THR A 1074 -38.74 -35.92 46.24
CA THR A 1074 -40.16 -35.59 46.09
C THR A 1074 -40.36 -34.14 46.50
N VAL A 1075 -41.00 -33.37 45.62
CA VAL A 1075 -41.24 -31.93 45.79
C VAL A 1075 -42.73 -31.71 46.08
N SER A 1076 -43.03 -30.96 47.13
CA SER A 1076 -44.40 -30.62 47.50
C SER A 1076 -44.49 -29.28 48.26
N PRO A 1077 -45.48 -28.41 47.97
CA PRO A 1077 -46.39 -28.49 46.84
C PRO A 1077 -45.72 -28.12 45.50
N THR A 1078 -46.35 -28.52 44.39
CA THR A 1078 -46.02 -28.09 43.01
C THR A 1078 -47.20 -27.30 42.47
N ALA A 1079 -46.97 -26.29 41.64
CA ALA A 1079 -48.03 -25.44 41.09
C ALA A 1079 -47.87 -25.24 39.57
N VAL A 1080 -48.96 -24.85 38.92
CA VAL A 1080 -48.94 -24.40 37.52
C VAL A 1080 -48.93 -22.87 37.55
N PRO A 1081 -47.89 -22.18 37.03
CA PRO A 1081 -47.72 -20.73 37.17
C PRO A 1081 -48.86 -19.91 36.56
N GLY A 1082 -49.48 -20.41 35.48
CA GLY A 1082 -50.57 -19.72 34.78
C GLY A 1082 -50.77 -20.23 33.35
N PRO A 1083 -51.68 -19.63 32.57
CA PRO A 1083 -52.00 -20.08 31.21
C PRO A 1083 -50.84 -19.95 30.20
N ALA A 1084 -49.82 -19.13 30.50
CA ALA A 1084 -48.62 -18.98 29.68
C ALA A 1084 -47.62 -20.15 29.84
N ASP A 1085 -47.67 -20.91 30.95
CA ASP A 1085 -46.86 -22.11 31.17
C ASP A 1085 -47.71 -23.20 31.86
N PRO A 1086 -48.21 -24.21 31.11
CA PRO A 1086 -49.11 -25.23 31.64
C PRO A 1086 -48.40 -26.32 32.46
N ARG A 1087 -47.08 -26.22 32.66
CA ARG A 1087 -46.28 -27.25 33.34
C ARG A 1087 -46.53 -27.23 34.85
N VAL A 1088 -46.43 -28.41 35.47
CA VAL A 1088 -46.52 -28.57 36.93
C VAL A 1088 -45.12 -28.38 37.52
N LEU A 1089 -44.82 -27.16 37.94
CA LEU A 1089 -43.49 -26.76 38.41
C LEU A 1089 -43.31 -26.98 39.92
N GLY A 1090 -42.12 -27.45 40.29
CA GLY A 1090 -41.69 -27.72 41.65
C GLY A 1090 -40.63 -26.75 42.14
N VAL A 1091 -39.43 -27.24 42.46
CA VAL A 1091 -38.28 -26.44 42.93
C VAL A 1091 -37.21 -26.55 41.85
N HIS A 1092 -36.33 -25.57 41.71
CA HIS A 1092 -35.18 -25.72 40.81
C HIS A 1092 -34.14 -26.67 41.40
N PHE A 1093 -33.65 -27.61 40.60
CA PHE A 1093 -32.46 -28.43 40.89
C PHE A 1093 -31.30 -27.90 40.04
N LEU A 1094 -30.41 -27.15 40.68
CA LEU A 1094 -29.32 -26.44 40.00
C LEU A 1094 -28.17 -27.39 39.63
N ALA A 1095 -27.79 -28.28 40.54
CA ALA A 1095 -26.69 -29.22 40.35
C ALA A 1095 -26.83 -30.47 41.24
N PHE A 1096 -26.17 -31.56 40.84
CA PHE A 1096 -26.01 -32.76 41.66
C PHE A 1096 -24.52 -33.05 41.86
N LEU A 1097 -24.03 -32.89 43.08
CA LEU A 1097 -22.64 -33.14 43.45
C LEU A 1097 -22.52 -34.50 44.11
N TYR A 1098 -21.81 -35.44 43.47
CA TYR A 1098 -21.56 -36.77 44.03
C TYR A 1098 -20.24 -36.79 44.79
N ALA A 1099 -20.26 -37.30 46.02
CA ALA A 1099 -19.09 -37.66 46.80
C ALA A 1099 -19.01 -39.19 46.90
N ALA A 1100 -17.86 -39.74 46.50
CA ALA A 1100 -17.54 -41.15 46.66
C ALA A 1100 -17.55 -41.55 48.16
N PRO A 1101 -17.80 -42.83 48.49
CA PRO A 1101 -17.89 -43.31 49.87
C PRO A 1101 -16.61 -43.15 50.68
#